data_AF-A0A1Q8A726-F1
#
_entry.id   AF-A0A1Q8A726-F1
#
_cell.length_a   1.000
_cell.length_b   1.000
_cell.length_c   1.000
_cell.angle_alpha   90.00
_cell.angle_beta   90.00
_cell.angle_gamma   90.00
#
_symmetry.space_group_name_H-M   'P 1'
#
loop_
_entity.id
_entity.type
_entity.pdbx_description
1 polymer ?
#
loop_
_entity_poly.entity_id
_entity_poly.type
_entity_poly.pdbx_seq_one_letter_code
_entity_poly.pdbx_strand_id
1 'polypeptide(L)'
;MITNIGVTQLHSKLKALSPLVFLLLSAFFGVPALVHPARATTAGLVCIADQSLNPTDCPSSPAILAGEVGSTITVAVNVQGSDSLNAFDITIQVNPAVLQPLSVSLADSVIQEPRVVLVESANSTSGVTRVATAALGYAVPGAGNLFEIFYRVLSSGSGTSIAFGGCGNTRSTPFPCVELANPGHVPVTLQTASFGLVMPDFLVSVSAASRSVQAGFSVNTTIVLSSIGEFNNPVNLSVAPVGRCPSTACPSATLGEETIMLSPDGISLTTLTFTAPPEQFDAPTIDLSINVTGTSGSLSHSVVAAFTVLPPDLSIEVASNYQAVRSGSTGNATIVLRGIGGFGLVKLAANLTDYHSPDFNPVCAASACPSWSLSPTTLAVSPDATSQTTLAFSTPPAQPNATVTYWGFGVRAISSNLSRYAFVQFTVIPPADFSISADPSTLTVERGQSNVASIRISGVQVSLSVSISPNIEKGPTISLQYERYGPALLVSTDGTTYRGTYTVTVTGSNLWNTHSFSVTVVVGGFGGGCSSSCRPHGPITIRGNADFNSANGVTGGTGTPSDPYLIQGLDIEIIADTPAIQIRNTSAYFEIRNVYIHSYCYECSGIVMTNVENGALEDSQIAVYSSSLTLDSSRNIMVSGDEVAWISIDASDNVTVSDSGGKACYDISCYGGFIVTTSSDNVTLVRNTFSRFQILDSTRVIAENNTLTGRGIEISGTTPEHFDSHTITPDNTVNGRPLLYYKDCSGLNLSSVELGELIVAHCTGFKVDNLAFRGDAQIEMAFVNEAIIDNVTGYPTVHVLNSTYVELSRANVSSIDVESTTGVTISDSASNILVSSSTNAYIFDDTGTVRVVNSSNVTISGSALGSCDCNAVSIQDSSYVRVSANHLEGEPSVVVADSSFVEVSDNQITGPIGAIELRACSDVSVLRNRLAAGDGGDTVALVSECERVSISENTISPCCRYDTSYLLDVSRSNNVTITGNNLSNSTVAVRVTDSSDLTINDNNIRSNAQGVVLNDTMNIRVFHNNFLNNTLRASDTYATHNVWDNGYPSGGNYWSDYTGVDNCAGAMQNLCPSPDGIGDTAYSFSFGNDRYPLTQPFAPSVTGTLQYNPSRIVFQHKPKYLTIVIKMPSGANATNVVASSLRLNDTVSMASGPAAFQVINGGREVMVRFPMSKAMGLIPRQGSYVLRVSANILTATNFMPFVALGYVRFVAGG
;
A
#
# COMPACT_ATOMS: atom_id res chain seq x y z
N MET A 1 22.31 -37.21 46.53
CA MET A 1 23.31 -36.39 47.25
C MET A 1 23.36 -35.04 46.53
N ILE A 2 22.82 -33.97 47.13
CA ILE A 2 23.55 -32.96 47.95
C ILE A 2 24.47 -32.11 47.05
N THR A 3 24.48 -30.77 46.98
CA THR A 3 23.71 -29.61 47.49
C THR A 3 24.36 -28.34 46.89
N ASN A 4 23.57 -27.37 46.44
CA ASN A 4 23.48 -25.96 46.88
C ASN A 4 24.72 -24.99 46.96
N ILE A 5 24.45 -23.70 46.60
CA ILE A 5 25.09 -22.39 46.96
C ILE A 5 26.23 -21.89 46.03
N GLY A 6 26.27 -20.62 45.55
CA GLY A 6 25.44 -19.46 45.85
C GLY A 6 25.74 -18.15 45.10
N VAL A 7 24.87 -17.17 45.37
CA VAL A 7 24.85 -15.76 44.96
C VAL A 7 25.74 -14.91 45.88
N THR A 8 26.53 -13.97 45.35
CA THR A 8 26.70 -12.55 45.80
C THR A 8 28.05 -11.95 45.38
N GLN A 9 28.04 -10.90 44.56
CA GLN A 9 28.73 -9.59 44.77
C GLN A 9 28.86 -8.83 43.43
N LEU A 10 28.06 -7.77 43.25
CA LEU A 10 28.57 -6.43 42.90
C LEU A 10 27.44 -5.39 43.03
N HIS A 11 27.40 -4.71 44.16
CA HIS A 11 26.71 -3.43 44.34
C HIS A 11 27.74 -2.48 44.96
N SER A 12 28.30 -1.57 44.16
CA SER A 12 28.67 -0.21 44.61
C SER A 12 29.33 0.60 43.49
N LYS A 13 28.52 1.41 42.81
CA LYS A 13 28.81 2.78 42.33
C LYS A 13 27.81 3.10 41.23
N LEU A 14 26.82 3.91 41.56
CA LEU A 14 26.23 5.01 40.78
C LEU A 14 24.87 5.34 41.39
N LYS A 15 24.90 6.10 42.48
CA LYS A 15 23.80 6.95 42.94
C LYS A 15 24.37 8.33 43.18
N ALA A 16 24.42 9.14 42.14
CA ALA A 16 24.44 10.59 42.17
C ALA A 16 24.46 11.10 40.73
N LEU A 17 23.28 11.38 40.16
CA LEU A 17 22.97 12.37 39.11
C LEU A 17 21.66 11.99 38.40
N SER A 18 20.56 12.46 38.97
CA SER A 18 19.38 12.92 38.23
C SER A 18 19.20 14.35 38.73
N PRO A 19 19.11 15.40 37.89
CA PRO A 19 18.21 15.47 36.73
C PRO A 19 18.82 16.26 35.54
N LEU A 20 19.38 15.59 34.54
CA LEU A 20 19.76 16.26 33.28
C LEU A 20 19.58 15.38 32.02
N VAL A 21 19.06 14.15 32.19
CA VAL A 21 18.92 13.17 31.10
C VAL A 21 17.48 13.05 30.60
N PHE A 22 16.49 13.64 31.30
CA PHE A 22 15.10 13.71 30.84
C PHE A 22 14.79 14.89 29.91
N LEU A 23 15.79 15.71 29.57
CA LEU A 23 15.64 16.88 28.69
C LEU A 23 16.39 16.74 27.35
N LEU A 24 16.95 15.55 27.06
CA LEU A 24 17.74 15.28 25.84
C LEU A 24 17.29 14.04 25.05
N LEU A 25 16.13 13.46 25.38
CA LEU A 25 15.53 12.32 24.63
C LEU A 25 14.20 12.64 23.94
N SER A 26 13.86 13.93 23.80
CA SER A 26 12.68 14.41 23.07
C SER A 26 13.03 15.06 21.72
N ALA A 27 14.19 14.76 21.14
CA ALA A 27 14.69 15.42 19.93
C ALA A 27 15.02 14.49 18.74
N PHE A 28 14.60 13.22 18.75
CA PHE A 28 14.94 12.28 17.66
C PHE A 28 13.84 11.31 17.20
N PHE A 29 12.56 11.63 17.43
CA PHE A 29 11.44 11.02 16.70
C PHE A 29 10.74 12.09 15.86
N GLY A 30 11.39 12.50 14.78
CA GLY A 30 10.71 13.12 13.64
C GLY A 30 10.22 12.00 12.73
N VAL A 31 8.94 11.66 12.84
CA VAL A 31 8.26 10.77 11.88
C VAL A 31 8.02 11.60 10.61
N PRO A 32 8.44 11.15 9.41
CA PRO A 32 8.06 11.81 8.17
C PRO A 32 6.56 11.61 7.95
N ALA A 33 5.82 12.71 7.78
CA ALA A 33 4.44 12.66 7.33
C ALA A 33 4.42 12.19 5.86
N LEU A 34 3.94 10.96 5.63
CA LEU A 34 3.60 10.45 4.30
C LEU A 34 2.32 11.14 3.83
N VAL A 35 2.49 12.03 2.86
CA VAL A 35 1.40 12.65 2.08
C VAL A 35 0.83 11.58 1.14
N HIS A 36 -0.39 11.12 1.41
CA HIS A 36 -1.18 10.31 0.48
C HIS A 36 -2.00 11.20 -0.47
N PRO A 37 -2.31 10.73 -1.71
CA PRO A 37 -2.86 11.56 -2.78
C PRO A 37 -4.28 12.06 -2.48
N ALA A 38 -4.50 13.35 -2.74
CA ALA A 38 -5.78 14.02 -2.62
C ALA A 38 -6.83 13.41 -3.58
N ARG A 39 -7.78 12.66 -3.02
CA ARG A 39 -9.12 12.52 -3.63
C ARG A 39 -9.94 13.76 -3.25
N ALA A 40 -10.76 14.27 -4.16
CA ALA A 40 -11.59 15.45 -3.93
C ALA A 40 -12.53 15.23 -2.73
N THR A 41 -12.24 15.92 -1.61
CA THR A 41 -12.98 15.84 -0.34
C THR A 41 -14.17 16.81 -0.36
N THR A 42 -15.39 16.30 -0.16
CA THR A 42 -16.53 17.12 0.27
C THR A 42 -16.29 17.60 1.71
N ALA A 43 -16.51 18.89 2.01
CA ALA A 43 -16.37 19.44 3.35
C ALA A 43 -17.38 18.80 4.33
N GLY A 44 -16.94 18.32 5.49
CA GLY A 44 -17.81 17.74 6.53
C GLY A 44 -18.76 18.79 7.15
N LEU A 45 -19.87 18.35 7.74
CA LEU A 45 -20.90 19.20 8.36
C LEU A 45 -21.00 18.93 9.87
N VAL A 46 -21.00 19.99 10.69
CA VAL A 46 -21.34 19.94 12.12
C VAL A 46 -22.60 20.76 12.36
N CYS A 47 -23.59 20.17 13.02
CA CYS A 47 -24.93 20.76 13.12
C CYS A 47 -25.55 20.62 14.51
N ILE A 48 -26.51 21.50 14.79
CA ILE A 48 -27.35 21.44 15.99
C ILE A 48 -28.73 20.86 15.61
N ALA A 49 -29.17 19.83 16.34
CA ALA A 49 -30.42 19.13 16.08
C ALA A 49 -31.29 19.00 17.34
N ASP A 50 -32.60 18.82 17.14
CA ASP A 50 -33.55 18.54 18.22
C ASP A 50 -33.49 17.05 18.58
N GLN A 51 -32.98 16.75 19.78
CA GLN A 51 -32.79 15.37 20.21
C GLN A 51 -34.11 14.63 20.47
N SER A 52 -35.23 15.34 20.63
CA SER A 52 -36.55 14.71 20.76
C SER A 52 -37.00 13.98 19.48
N LEU A 53 -36.36 14.27 18.34
CA LEU A 53 -36.60 13.60 17.05
C LEU A 53 -35.64 12.43 16.80
N ASN A 54 -34.79 12.10 17.78
CA ASN A 54 -33.75 11.07 17.71
C ASN A 54 -32.84 11.13 16.46
N PRO A 55 -32.31 12.30 16.07
CA PRO A 55 -31.51 12.45 14.86
C PRO A 55 -30.10 11.86 15.03
N THR A 56 -29.77 10.81 14.27
CA THR A 56 -28.39 10.32 14.14
C THR A 56 -27.56 11.12 13.13
N ASP A 57 -28.22 11.95 12.31
CA ASP A 57 -27.65 12.75 11.21
C ASP A 57 -27.98 14.25 11.35
N CYS A 58 -27.41 15.08 10.47
CA CYS A 58 -27.75 16.51 10.42
C CYS A 58 -29.08 16.78 9.72
N PRO A 59 -29.94 17.70 10.25
CA PRO A 59 -31.19 18.05 9.58
C PRO A 59 -30.92 18.81 8.28
N SER A 60 -31.83 18.71 7.30
CA SER A 60 -31.67 19.35 5.98
C SER A 60 -31.78 20.89 5.98
N SER A 61 -32.19 21.48 7.10
CA SER A 61 -32.23 22.93 7.34
C SER A 61 -32.08 23.23 8.84
N PRO A 62 -31.71 24.47 9.24
CA PRO A 62 -31.60 24.87 10.64
C PRO A 62 -32.84 24.53 11.48
N ALA A 63 -32.65 23.80 12.59
CA ALA A 63 -33.75 23.36 13.43
C ALA A 63 -34.40 24.53 14.20
N ILE A 64 -35.73 24.49 14.35
CA ILE A 64 -36.50 25.39 15.22
C ILE A 64 -37.06 24.54 16.36
N LEU A 65 -36.52 24.76 17.56
CA LEU A 65 -36.91 24.05 18.76
C LEU A 65 -38.01 24.82 19.50
N ALA A 66 -38.86 24.08 20.21
CA ALA A 66 -39.90 24.65 21.06
C ALA A 66 -39.94 23.93 22.41
N GLY A 67 -40.37 24.64 23.45
CA GLY A 67 -40.48 24.09 24.79
C GLY A 67 -41.25 25.03 25.71
N GLU A 68 -42.02 24.47 26.64
CA GLU A 68 -42.75 25.24 27.65
C GLU A 68 -41.79 25.85 28.69
N VAL A 69 -42.10 27.06 29.18
CA VAL A 69 -41.30 27.72 30.22
C VAL A 69 -41.24 26.86 31.48
N GLY A 70 -40.02 26.61 31.97
CA GLY A 70 -39.75 25.76 33.13
C GLY A 70 -39.45 24.31 32.77
N SER A 71 -39.64 23.90 31.52
CA SER A 71 -39.24 22.56 31.04
C SER A 71 -37.74 22.47 30.73
N THR A 72 -37.26 21.24 30.56
CA THR A 72 -35.90 20.96 30.06
C THR A 72 -36.03 20.45 28.62
N ILE A 73 -35.23 21.01 27.72
CA ILE A 73 -35.08 20.50 26.34
C ILE A 73 -33.68 19.90 26.17
N THR A 74 -33.57 18.90 25.30
CA THR A 74 -32.30 18.25 24.95
C THR A 74 -31.92 18.63 23.52
N VAL A 75 -30.68 19.09 23.36
CA VAL A 75 -30.12 19.52 22.08
C VAL A 75 -28.94 18.64 21.74
N ALA A 76 -28.92 18.03 20.55
CA ALA A 76 -27.81 17.21 20.08
C ALA A 76 -26.88 18.01 19.17
N VAL A 77 -25.58 17.68 19.23
CA VAL A 77 -24.56 18.20 18.32
C VAL A 77 -24.02 17.02 17.52
N ASN A 78 -24.30 17.01 16.22
CA ASN A 78 -23.97 15.90 15.32
C ASN A 78 -22.85 16.29 14.33
N VAL A 79 -22.12 15.30 13.83
CA VAL A 79 -21.21 15.40 12.69
C VAL A 79 -21.69 14.51 11.56
N GLN A 80 -21.51 14.93 10.31
CA GLN A 80 -21.85 14.12 9.14
C GLN A 80 -20.89 14.41 7.97
N GLY A 81 -20.45 13.35 7.28
CA GLY A 81 -19.61 13.47 6.08
C GLY A 81 -18.19 13.99 6.36
N SER A 82 -17.69 13.87 7.59
CA SER A 82 -16.29 14.14 7.94
C SER A 82 -15.43 12.88 7.79
N ASP A 83 -14.12 13.05 7.62
CA ASP A 83 -13.12 11.98 7.79
C ASP A 83 -13.14 11.45 9.22
N SER A 84 -12.52 10.27 9.43
CA SER A 84 -12.37 9.66 10.74
C SER A 84 -11.68 10.60 11.72
N LEU A 85 -12.27 10.75 12.91
CA LEU A 85 -11.84 11.69 13.94
C LEU A 85 -11.43 10.94 15.22
N ASN A 86 -10.44 11.45 15.94
CA ASN A 86 -10.02 10.89 17.24
C ASN A 86 -10.14 11.90 18.39
N ALA A 87 -10.48 13.16 18.13
CA ALA A 87 -10.84 14.14 19.16
C ALA A 87 -11.74 15.25 18.60
N PHE A 88 -12.41 15.99 19.48
CA PHE A 88 -13.10 17.24 19.13
C PHE A 88 -13.04 18.27 20.27
N ASP A 89 -13.17 19.56 19.94
CA ASP A 89 -13.35 20.69 20.87
C ASP A 89 -14.40 21.66 20.30
N ILE A 90 -15.56 21.74 20.95
CA ILE A 90 -16.74 22.44 20.44
C ILE A 90 -17.33 23.34 21.51
N THR A 91 -17.66 24.59 21.14
CA THR A 91 -18.33 25.56 22.02
C THR A 91 -19.65 26.06 21.42
N ILE A 92 -20.72 26.00 22.22
CA ILE A 92 -22.07 26.48 21.90
C ILE A 92 -22.44 27.66 22.79
N GLN A 93 -23.07 28.68 22.21
CA GLN A 93 -23.56 29.87 22.87
C GLN A 93 -25.08 30.02 22.67
N VAL A 94 -25.78 30.34 23.75
CA VAL A 94 -27.20 30.72 23.77
C VAL A 94 -27.41 32.02 24.55
N ASN A 95 -28.60 32.63 24.46
CA ASN A 95 -28.99 33.69 25.40
C ASN A 95 -29.39 33.06 26.75
N PRO A 96 -28.61 33.25 27.85
CA PRO A 96 -28.87 32.62 29.14
C PRO A 96 -30.16 33.11 29.82
N ALA A 97 -30.78 34.20 29.33
CA ALA A 97 -32.08 34.66 29.81
C ALA A 97 -33.27 33.87 29.20
N VAL A 98 -33.02 33.07 28.16
CA VAL A 98 -34.05 32.32 27.43
C VAL A 98 -33.81 30.82 27.53
N LEU A 99 -32.58 30.37 27.29
CA LEU A 99 -32.14 28.99 27.47
C LEU A 99 -30.96 28.97 28.43
N GLN A 100 -31.11 28.28 29.54
CA GLN A 100 -30.04 28.15 30.54
C GLN A 100 -29.41 26.75 30.45
N PRO A 101 -28.13 26.62 30.08
CA PRO A 101 -27.47 25.33 30.04
C PRO A 101 -27.35 24.74 31.46
N LEU A 102 -27.78 23.49 31.62
CA LEU A 102 -27.78 22.74 32.88
C LEU A 102 -26.61 21.77 32.95
N SER A 103 -26.45 20.94 31.92
CA SER A 103 -25.45 19.87 31.86
C SER A 103 -25.19 19.43 30.42
N VAL A 104 -24.13 18.65 30.24
CA VAL A 104 -23.75 17.98 28.99
C VAL A 104 -23.80 16.46 29.22
N SER A 105 -24.05 15.67 28.17
CA SER A 105 -23.86 14.22 28.19
C SER A 105 -22.99 13.77 27.02
N LEU A 106 -22.07 12.86 27.32
CA LEU A 106 -21.22 12.14 26.37
C LEU A 106 -21.60 10.66 26.26
N ALA A 107 -22.74 10.25 26.80
CA ALA A 107 -23.17 8.83 26.84
C ALA A 107 -23.33 8.24 25.43
N ASP A 108 -23.96 8.99 24.53
CA ASP A 108 -24.22 8.59 23.14
C ASP A 108 -23.25 9.22 22.14
N SER A 109 -22.04 9.57 22.60
CA SER A 109 -21.00 10.14 21.75
C SER A 109 -20.39 9.08 20.82
N VAL A 110 -20.01 9.47 19.60
CA VAL A 110 -19.23 8.60 18.70
C VAL A 110 -17.89 8.18 19.30
N ILE A 111 -17.25 9.03 20.12
CA ILE A 111 -16.03 8.68 20.88
C ILE A 111 -16.45 8.01 22.18
N GLN A 112 -16.26 6.70 22.30
CA GLN A 112 -16.62 5.87 23.46
C GLN A 112 -15.44 5.68 24.46
N GLU A 113 -15.59 4.89 25.52
CA GLU A 113 -14.44 4.57 26.38
C GLU A 113 -13.53 3.53 25.70
N PRO A 114 -12.18 3.65 25.77
CA PRO A 114 -11.42 4.59 26.60
C PRO A 114 -11.21 5.98 25.96
N ARG A 115 -11.59 7.05 26.66
CA ARG A 115 -11.37 8.45 26.21
C ARG A 115 -10.84 9.35 27.32
N VAL A 116 -10.27 10.48 26.93
CA VAL A 116 -9.91 11.58 27.82
C VAL A 116 -10.84 12.75 27.56
N VAL A 117 -11.61 13.14 28.56
CA VAL A 117 -12.39 14.39 28.55
C VAL A 117 -11.48 15.52 29.01
N LEU A 118 -11.11 16.40 28.09
CA LEU A 118 -10.25 17.57 28.36
C LEU A 118 -11.06 18.74 28.94
N VAL A 119 -12.29 18.93 28.46
CA VAL A 119 -13.21 19.98 28.93
C VAL A 119 -14.64 19.47 28.87
N GLU A 120 -15.40 19.63 29.94
CA GLU A 120 -16.84 19.44 29.95
C GLU A 120 -17.44 20.53 30.84
N SER A 121 -18.10 21.53 30.23
CA SER A 121 -18.59 22.70 30.95
C SER A 121 -19.90 23.22 30.37
N ALA A 122 -20.82 23.59 31.27
CA ALA A 122 -22.10 24.20 30.95
C ALA A 122 -22.29 25.40 31.90
N ASN A 123 -22.13 26.62 31.39
CA ASN A 123 -22.16 27.85 32.19
C ASN A 123 -23.52 28.54 32.07
N SER A 124 -24.34 28.34 33.09
CA SER A 124 -25.69 28.88 33.20
C SER A 124 -25.78 30.41 33.25
N THR A 125 -24.68 31.10 33.54
CA THR A 125 -24.61 32.58 33.64
C THR A 125 -24.21 33.21 32.32
N SER A 126 -23.23 32.62 31.63
CA SER A 126 -22.76 33.12 30.33
C SER A 126 -23.54 32.55 29.15
N GLY A 127 -24.30 31.47 29.33
CA GLY A 127 -24.97 30.75 28.25
C GLY A 127 -24.02 29.96 27.35
N VAL A 128 -22.79 29.67 27.84
CA VAL A 128 -21.75 28.96 27.09
C VAL A 128 -21.69 27.51 27.54
N THR A 129 -21.65 26.59 26.59
CA THR A 129 -21.36 25.18 26.80
C THR A 129 -20.13 24.80 25.97
N ARG A 130 -19.10 24.19 26.58
CA ARG A 130 -17.90 23.72 25.88
C ARG A 130 -17.58 22.28 26.23
N VAL A 131 -17.29 21.48 25.21
CA VAL A 131 -16.95 20.06 25.32
C VAL A 131 -15.72 19.77 24.48
N ALA A 132 -14.69 19.18 25.10
CA ALA A 132 -13.50 18.71 24.43
C ALA A 132 -13.14 17.31 24.91
N THR A 133 -13.01 16.35 23.99
CA THR A 133 -12.74 14.94 24.30
C THR A 133 -11.86 14.30 23.23
N ALA A 134 -11.05 13.32 23.62
CA ALA A 134 -10.14 12.59 22.73
C ALA A 134 -10.17 11.07 23.02
N ALA A 135 -10.25 10.26 21.97
CA ALA A 135 -10.11 8.81 22.02
C ALA A 135 -8.68 8.41 22.42
N LEU A 136 -8.54 7.43 23.31
CA LEU A 136 -7.23 6.86 23.67
C LEU A 136 -6.94 5.63 22.81
N GLY A 137 -6.16 5.83 21.75
CA GLY A 137 -5.63 4.74 20.93
C GLY A 137 -6.54 4.24 19.82
N TYR A 138 -7.59 4.99 19.45
CA TYR A 138 -8.45 4.67 18.30
C TYR A 138 -9.03 5.94 17.64
N ALA A 139 -9.62 5.80 16.46
CA ALA A 139 -10.37 6.85 15.75
C ALA A 139 -11.77 6.32 15.39
N VAL A 140 -12.74 7.23 15.21
CA VAL A 140 -14.15 6.90 14.93
C VAL A 140 -14.59 7.48 13.59
N PRO A 141 -15.60 6.90 12.91
CA PRO A 141 -16.14 7.45 11.67
C PRO A 141 -16.66 8.88 11.85
N GLY A 142 -16.49 9.77 10.86
CA GLY A 142 -16.93 11.16 10.92
C GLY A 142 -18.44 11.38 10.67
N ALA A 143 -19.27 10.49 11.22
CA ALA A 143 -20.73 10.59 11.21
C ALA A 143 -21.33 10.10 12.55
N GLY A 144 -22.23 10.88 13.15
CA GLY A 144 -22.98 10.53 14.36
C GLY A 144 -23.04 11.64 15.42
N ASN A 145 -23.60 11.33 16.59
CA ASN A 145 -23.75 12.26 17.71
C ASN A 145 -22.41 12.49 18.43
N LEU A 146 -22.03 13.75 18.63
CA LEU A 146 -20.81 14.11 19.35
C LEU A 146 -21.09 14.26 20.85
N PHE A 147 -22.12 15.02 21.22
CA PHE A 147 -22.58 15.21 22.61
C PHE A 147 -23.96 15.86 22.66
N GLU A 148 -24.60 15.76 23.82
CA GLU A 148 -25.90 16.36 24.09
C GLU A 148 -25.81 17.47 25.14
N ILE A 149 -26.67 18.48 25.03
CA ILE A 149 -26.80 19.60 25.98
C ILE A 149 -28.23 19.65 26.52
N PHE A 150 -28.36 19.74 27.84
CA PHE A 150 -29.65 19.92 28.51
C PHE A 150 -29.84 21.40 28.84
N TYR A 151 -30.87 22.03 28.28
CA TYR A 151 -31.22 23.43 28.56
C TYR A 151 -32.52 23.52 29.36
N ARG A 152 -32.54 24.37 30.38
CA ARG A 152 -33.80 24.83 31.00
C ARG A 152 -34.38 25.97 30.18
N VAL A 153 -35.66 25.87 29.85
CA VAL A 153 -36.41 26.93 29.18
C VAL A 153 -36.82 27.98 30.21
N LEU A 154 -36.37 29.21 30.02
CA LEU A 154 -36.69 30.35 30.90
C LEU A 154 -37.70 31.33 30.28
N SER A 155 -37.90 31.29 28.95
CA SER A 155 -38.87 32.13 28.24
C SER A 155 -39.35 31.46 26.94
N SER A 156 -40.65 31.48 26.67
CA SER A 156 -41.25 30.93 25.45
C SER A 156 -41.75 32.07 24.55
N GLY A 157 -41.00 32.41 23.50
CA GLY A 157 -41.45 33.37 22.48
C GLY A 157 -40.43 34.41 21.98
N SER A 158 -39.13 34.12 21.95
CA SER A 158 -38.10 35.12 21.63
C SER A 158 -37.17 34.80 20.46
N GLY A 159 -37.39 33.72 19.70
CA GLY A 159 -36.55 33.37 18.54
C GLY A 159 -35.04 33.29 18.86
N THR A 160 -34.68 32.82 20.06
CA THR A 160 -33.29 32.83 20.53
C THR A 160 -32.43 31.87 19.70
N SER A 161 -31.27 32.33 19.22
CA SER A 161 -30.30 31.52 18.48
C SER A 161 -29.54 30.56 19.42
N ILE A 162 -29.33 29.33 18.93
CA ILE A 162 -28.40 28.34 19.46
C ILE A 162 -27.29 28.20 18.40
N ALA A 163 -26.10 28.74 18.69
CA ALA A 163 -25.04 28.88 17.70
C ALA A 163 -23.67 28.48 18.24
N PHE A 164 -22.76 28.13 17.33
CA PHE A 164 -21.36 27.84 17.67
C PHE A 164 -20.62 29.15 17.96
N GLY A 165 -20.08 29.32 19.18
CA GLY A 165 -19.45 30.55 19.62
C GLY A 165 -19.16 30.59 21.13
N GLY A 166 -18.29 31.52 21.57
CA GLY A 166 -17.95 31.69 23.00
C GLY A 166 -16.44 31.60 23.35
N CYS A 167 -15.54 31.46 22.38
CA CYS A 167 -14.10 31.41 22.61
C CYS A 167 -13.52 32.80 22.95
N GLY A 168 -13.07 33.02 24.19
CA GLY A 168 -12.41 34.26 24.61
C GLY A 168 -10.91 34.29 24.28
N ASN A 169 -10.51 35.20 23.39
CA ASN A 169 -9.18 35.80 23.17
C ASN A 169 -7.89 34.96 23.40
N THR A 170 -7.23 34.51 22.32
CA THR A 170 -5.82 34.86 21.99
C THR A 170 -5.49 34.60 20.51
N ARG A 171 -5.23 35.70 19.76
CA ARG A 171 -4.60 35.83 18.42
C ARG A 171 -5.34 35.31 17.15
N SER A 172 -5.87 36.30 16.41
CA SER A 172 -5.88 36.46 14.94
C SER A 172 -6.05 35.24 14.02
N THR A 173 -7.30 34.81 13.79
CA THR A 173 -7.95 34.53 12.48
C THR A 173 -9.39 34.07 12.75
N PRO A 174 -10.36 34.26 11.83
CA PRO A 174 -11.77 33.92 12.05
C PRO A 174 -11.97 32.41 11.81
N PHE A 175 -11.71 31.57 12.81
CA PHE A 175 -12.12 30.17 12.77
C PHE A 175 -13.30 29.94 13.71
N PRO A 176 -14.29 29.11 13.32
CA PRO A 176 -15.38 28.71 14.21
C PRO A 176 -14.86 27.99 15.45
N CYS A 177 -15.58 28.10 16.58
CA CYS A 177 -15.31 27.36 17.83
C CYS A 177 -15.64 25.86 17.75
N VAL A 178 -15.23 25.23 16.65
CA VAL A 178 -15.46 23.82 16.31
C VAL A 178 -14.16 23.28 15.73
N GLU A 179 -13.50 22.42 16.48
CA GLU A 179 -12.28 21.73 16.05
C GLU A 179 -12.53 20.22 16.10
N LEU A 180 -12.27 19.54 14.99
CA LEU A 180 -12.24 18.08 14.89
C LEU A 180 -10.79 17.66 14.62
N ALA A 181 -10.24 16.73 15.39
CA ALA A 181 -8.91 16.21 15.18
C ALA A 181 -8.97 14.99 14.24
N ASN A 182 -8.52 15.19 13.00
CA ASN A 182 -8.38 14.18 11.96
C ASN A 182 -6.89 14.08 11.56
N PRO A 183 -6.43 12.99 10.91
CA PRO A 183 -5.08 12.89 10.33
C PRO A 183 -4.79 13.90 9.18
N GLY A 184 -5.74 14.77 8.82
CA GLY A 184 -5.58 15.87 7.86
C GLY A 184 -6.59 17.01 8.11
N HIS A 185 -6.18 18.26 7.89
CA HIS A 185 -7.03 19.44 8.06
C HIS A 185 -8.04 19.56 6.89
N VAL A 186 -9.29 19.14 7.10
CA VAL A 186 -10.41 19.40 6.15
C VAL A 186 -11.31 20.51 6.72
N PRO A 187 -11.75 21.50 5.90
CA PRO A 187 -12.71 22.51 6.35
C PRO A 187 -14.07 21.88 6.71
N VAL A 188 -14.65 22.28 7.85
CA VAL A 188 -16.03 21.90 8.24
C VAL A 188 -17.01 23.05 8.05
N THR A 189 -18.22 22.73 7.59
CA THR A 189 -19.36 23.65 7.51
C THR A 189 -20.22 23.55 8.77
N LEU A 190 -20.88 24.64 9.17
CA LEU A 190 -21.66 24.71 10.42
C LEU A 190 -23.13 25.05 10.18
N GLN A 191 -24.03 24.36 10.89
CA GLN A 191 -25.46 24.60 10.84
C GLN A 191 -26.07 24.84 12.24
N THR A 192 -26.63 26.03 12.45
CA THR A 192 -27.19 26.48 13.75
C THR A 192 -28.67 26.13 13.94
N ALA A 193 -29.23 26.45 15.12
CA ALA A 193 -30.67 26.26 15.43
C ALA A 193 -31.27 27.49 16.16
N SER A 194 -32.59 27.52 16.37
CA SER A 194 -33.31 28.59 17.10
C SER A 194 -34.40 28.06 18.04
N PHE A 195 -34.88 28.87 19.00
CA PHE A 195 -35.89 28.49 20.00
C PHE A 195 -37.05 29.51 20.14
N GLY A 196 -38.31 29.07 19.95
CA GLY A 196 -39.56 29.84 20.21
C GLY A 196 -40.38 30.30 18.97
N LEU A 197 -41.58 30.88 19.19
CA LEU A 197 -42.42 31.49 18.14
C LEU A 197 -41.75 32.74 17.56
N VAL A 198 -41.67 32.81 16.23
CA VAL A 198 -41.10 33.95 15.52
C VAL A 198 -42.19 35.02 15.35
N MET A 199 -41.95 36.26 15.79
CA MET A 199 -42.87 37.37 15.50
C MET A 199 -43.02 37.53 13.97
N PRO A 200 -44.16 38.05 13.45
CA PRO A 200 -44.30 38.34 12.03
C PRO A 200 -43.16 39.25 11.59
N ASP A 201 -42.29 38.73 10.75
CA ASP A 201 -41.08 39.38 10.29
C ASP A 201 -40.80 38.98 8.84
N PHE A 202 -39.79 39.58 8.22
CA PHE A 202 -39.39 39.21 6.86
C PHE A 202 -37.89 39.00 6.78
N LEU A 203 -37.48 38.02 5.98
CA LEU A 203 -36.08 37.84 5.62
C LEU A 203 -35.78 38.67 4.37
N VAL A 204 -34.65 39.37 4.36
CA VAL A 204 -34.03 39.87 3.13
C VAL A 204 -32.83 38.99 2.84
N SER A 205 -32.81 38.33 1.69
CA SER A 205 -31.68 37.56 1.22
C SER A 205 -31.35 37.91 -0.23
N VAL A 206 -30.20 37.46 -0.71
CA VAL A 206 -29.75 37.67 -2.09
C VAL A 206 -29.51 36.31 -2.73
N SER A 207 -30.00 36.11 -3.95
CA SER A 207 -29.93 34.82 -4.66
C SER A 207 -28.48 34.39 -4.98
N ALA A 208 -27.56 35.35 -5.01
CA ALA A 208 -26.12 35.11 -5.07
C ALA A 208 -25.39 36.13 -4.19
N ALA A 209 -24.74 35.66 -3.12
CA ALA A 209 -24.05 36.50 -2.14
C ALA A 209 -22.84 37.26 -2.73
N SER A 210 -22.26 36.77 -3.81
CA SER A 210 -21.20 37.44 -4.57
C SER A 210 -21.42 37.33 -6.08
N ARG A 211 -21.12 38.41 -6.82
CA ARG A 211 -21.15 38.47 -8.29
C ARG A 211 -19.95 39.26 -8.80
N SER A 212 -19.31 38.78 -9.86
CA SER A 212 -18.28 39.55 -10.55
C SER A 212 -18.86 40.42 -11.66
N VAL A 213 -18.28 41.60 -11.87
CA VAL A 213 -18.64 42.51 -12.96
C VAL A 213 -17.38 43.16 -13.53
N GLN A 214 -17.31 43.25 -14.84
CA GLN A 214 -16.22 43.93 -15.52
C GLN A 214 -16.40 45.46 -15.44
N ALA A 215 -15.32 46.22 -15.26
CA ALA A 215 -15.40 47.68 -15.34
C ALA A 215 -16.04 48.16 -16.67
N GLY A 216 -17.09 48.98 -16.58
CA GLY A 216 -17.88 49.46 -17.72
C GLY A 216 -19.20 48.72 -17.96
N PHE A 217 -19.46 47.62 -17.25
CA PHE A 217 -20.67 46.81 -17.38
C PHE A 217 -21.52 46.82 -16.11
N SER A 218 -22.76 46.34 -16.24
CA SER A 218 -23.71 46.16 -15.13
C SER A 218 -24.05 44.69 -14.96
N VAL A 219 -24.27 44.27 -13.71
CA VAL A 219 -24.73 42.92 -13.36
C VAL A 219 -25.96 42.99 -12.48
N ASN A 220 -26.88 42.05 -12.68
CA ASN A 220 -28.11 41.94 -11.91
C ASN A 220 -27.99 40.78 -10.90
N THR A 221 -28.46 41.01 -9.68
CA THR A 221 -28.72 39.96 -8.69
C THR A 221 -30.15 40.09 -8.20
N THR A 222 -30.71 39.02 -7.64
CA THR A 222 -32.09 39.03 -7.16
C THR A 222 -32.09 39.14 -5.65
N ILE A 223 -32.80 40.13 -5.13
CA ILE A 223 -33.14 40.23 -3.71
C ILE A 223 -34.41 39.43 -3.50
N VAL A 224 -34.32 38.47 -2.59
CA VAL A 224 -35.40 37.56 -2.21
C VAL A 224 -35.92 38.01 -0.86
N LEU A 225 -37.19 38.40 -0.83
CA LEU A 225 -37.92 38.69 0.38
C LEU A 225 -38.79 37.48 0.74
N SER A 226 -38.72 37.02 1.98
CA SER A 226 -39.54 35.91 2.47
C SER A 226 -40.29 36.31 3.72
N SER A 227 -41.60 36.07 3.75
CA SER A 227 -42.42 36.24 4.94
C SER A 227 -42.08 35.19 6.00
N ILE A 228 -41.97 35.61 7.25
CA ILE A 228 -41.79 34.75 8.43
C ILE A 228 -42.94 35.02 9.40
N GLY A 229 -43.59 33.97 9.90
CA GLY A 229 -44.63 34.11 10.92
C GLY A 229 -45.85 34.91 10.44
N GLU A 230 -46.35 34.62 9.24
CA GLU A 230 -47.50 35.29 8.59
C GLU A 230 -47.33 36.80 8.29
N PHE A 231 -46.10 37.31 8.23
CA PHE A 231 -45.85 38.72 7.89
C PHE A 231 -46.47 39.12 6.54
N ASN A 232 -47.29 40.18 6.53
CA ASN A 232 -48.08 40.59 5.37
C ASN A 232 -48.05 42.11 5.08
N ASN A 233 -47.02 42.81 5.57
CA ASN A 233 -46.86 44.25 5.44
C ASN A 233 -45.91 44.63 4.28
N PRO A 234 -45.98 45.87 3.75
CA PRO A 234 -45.02 46.35 2.75
C PRO A 234 -43.60 46.46 3.33
N VAL A 235 -42.60 46.01 2.56
CA VAL A 235 -41.18 46.17 2.86
C VAL A 235 -40.59 47.22 1.94
N ASN A 236 -40.09 48.32 2.51
CA ASN A 236 -39.34 49.36 1.81
C ASN A 236 -37.86 49.01 1.76
N LEU A 237 -37.33 48.78 0.57
CA LEU A 237 -35.95 48.47 0.30
C LEU A 237 -35.15 49.74 -0.02
N SER A 238 -33.94 49.81 0.52
CA SER A 238 -32.97 50.85 0.24
C SER A 238 -31.59 50.23 0.05
N VAL A 239 -30.74 50.87 -0.74
CA VAL A 239 -29.37 50.42 -0.99
C VAL A 239 -28.37 51.47 -0.57
N ALA A 240 -27.33 51.05 0.15
CA ALA A 240 -26.25 51.91 0.59
C ALA A 240 -24.90 51.21 0.35
N PRO A 241 -23.94 51.85 -0.34
CA PRO A 241 -22.60 51.29 -0.47
C PRO A 241 -21.89 51.26 0.89
N VAL A 242 -21.18 50.17 1.17
CA VAL A 242 -20.42 49.99 2.41
C VAL A 242 -18.97 50.38 2.17
N GLY A 243 -18.57 51.56 2.68
CA GLY A 243 -17.18 52.05 2.64
C GLY A 243 -16.99 53.37 1.87
N ARG A 244 -15.78 53.95 1.97
CA ARG A 244 -15.39 55.14 1.19
C ARG A 244 -14.79 54.71 -0.13
N CYS A 245 -15.50 55.02 -1.21
CA CYS A 245 -14.99 54.87 -2.57
C CYS A 245 -13.91 55.95 -2.85
N PRO A 246 -12.71 55.60 -3.36
CA PRO A 246 -11.56 56.52 -3.37
C PRO A 246 -11.56 57.57 -4.48
N SER A 247 -12.46 57.50 -5.47
CA SER A 247 -12.46 58.39 -6.64
C SER A 247 -13.83 59.01 -6.92
N THR A 248 -13.86 60.01 -7.81
CA THR A 248 -15.05 60.76 -8.21
C THR A 248 -16.04 59.98 -9.10
N ALA A 249 -15.79 58.70 -9.39
CA ALA A 249 -16.64 57.83 -10.20
C ALA A 249 -16.88 56.48 -9.51
N CYS A 250 -17.83 56.45 -8.57
CA CYS A 250 -18.14 55.25 -7.78
C CYS A 250 -19.18 54.35 -8.46
N PRO A 251 -19.07 53.02 -8.31
CA PRO A 251 -20.12 52.11 -8.75
C PRO A 251 -21.47 52.42 -8.11
N SER A 252 -22.53 52.32 -8.90
CA SER A 252 -23.90 52.61 -8.47
C SER A 252 -24.72 51.34 -8.40
N ALA A 253 -25.59 51.24 -7.40
CA ALA A 253 -26.57 50.16 -7.24
C ALA A 253 -27.99 50.73 -7.30
N THR A 254 -28.87 50.10 -8.07
CA THR A 254 -30.28 50.50 -8.22
C THR A 254 -31.20 49.29 -8.08
N LEU A 255 -32.31 49.46 -7.35
CA LEU A 255 -33.34 48.43 -7.19
C LEU A 255 -34.41 48.54 -8.29
N GLY A 256 -34.95 47.42 -8.73
CA GLY A 256 -36.05 47.37 -9.71
C GLY A 256 -37.38 47.81 -9.11
N GLU A 257 -37.68 47.37 -7.88
CA GLU A 257 -38.79 47.84 -7.05
C GLU A 257 -38.28 48.16 -5.64
N GLU A 258 -38.63 49.34 -5.12
CA GLU A 258 -38.19 49.84 -3.82
C GLU A 258 -39.21 49.57 -2.68
N THR A 259 -40.45 49.17 -3.00
CA THR A 259 -41.46 48.80 -2.01
C THR A 259 -42.21 47.56 -2.48
N ILE A 260 -42.19 46.49 -1.68
CA ILE A 260 -42.76 45.19 -2.06
C ILE A 260 -43.74 44.71 -1.00
N MET A 261 -44.94 44.29 -1.43
CA MET A 261 -45.93 43.66 -0.56
C MET A 261 -45.67 42.17 -0.44
N LEU A 262 -45.39 41.69 0.77
CA LEU A 262 -45.31 40.25 1.04
C LEU A 262 -46.69 39.70 1.39
N SER A 263 -47.05 38.53 0.85
CA SER A 263 -48.18 37.74 1.33
C SER A 263 -47.74 36.85 2.50
N PRO A 264 -48.66 36.43 3.40
CA PRO A 264 -48.35 35.43 4.43
C PRO A 264 -47.67 34.20 3.83
N ASP A 265 -46.55 33.78 4.42
CA ASP A 265 -45.69 32.68 3.95
C ASP A 265 -45.21 32.81 2.49
N GLY A 266 -45.33 34.01 1.91
CA GLY A 266 -44.99 34.32 0.54
C GLY A 266 -43.53 34.69 0.34
N ILE A 267 -43.06 34.44 -0.88
CA ILE A 267 -41.75 34.90 -1.37
C ILE A 267 -42.00 35.94 -2.45
N SER A 268 -41.29 37.06 -2.40
CA SER A 268 -41.30 38.10 -3.44
C SER A 268 -39.88 38.45 -3.86
N LEU A 269 -39.71 38.82 -5.13
CA LEU A 269 -38.42 38.98 -5.76
C LEU A 269 -38.30 40.38 -6.37
N THR A 270 -37.12 41.00 -6.22
CA THR A 270 -36.77 42.22 -6.95
C THR A 270 -35.33 42.17 -7.43
N THR A 271 -35.04 42.92 -8.49
CA THR A 271 -33.71 42.94 -9.09
C THR A 271 -32.88 44.06 -8.52
N LEU A 272 -31.66 43.76 -8.05
CA LEU A 272 -30.62 44.73 -7.76
C LEU A 272 -29.65 44.79 -8.94
N THR A 273 -29.55 45.94 -9.59
CA THR A 273 -28.61 46.20 -10.68
C THR A 273 -27.41 46.95 -10.14
N PHE A 274 -26.22 46.36 -10.25
CA PHE A 274 -24.96 46.99 -9.88
C PHE A 274 -24.19 47.38 -11.15
N THR A 275 -23.73 48.63 -11.23
CA THR A 275 -23.06 49.19 -12.40
C THR A 275 -21.67 49.70 -12.05
N ALA A 276 -20.63 49.17 -12.70
CA ALA A 276 -19.25 49.60 -12.52
C ALA A 276 -18.85 50.61 -13.62
N PRO A 277 -18.34 51.82 -13.29
CA PRO A 277 -17.97 52.81 -14.28
C PRO A 277 -16.69 52.41 -15.05
N PRO A 278 -16.57 52.83 -16.32
CA PRO A 278 -15.52 52.33 -17.23
C PRO A 278 -14.11 52.92 -17.02
N GLU A 279 -13.92 53.99 -16.23
CA GLU A 279 -12.76 54.88 -16.46
C GLU A 279 -11.62 54.93 -15.42
N GLN A 280 -11.61 54.22 -14.27
CA GLN A 280 -10.52 54.44 -13.28
C GLN A 280 -10.04 53.23 -12.42
N PHE A 281 -10.25 51.97 -12.83
CA PHE A 281 -9.80 50.81 -12.05
C PHE A 281 -8.63 50.06 -12.70
N ASP A 282 -7.45 50.69 -12.75
CA ASP A 282 -6.16 50.07 -13.16
C ASP A 282 -5.49 49.24 -12.05
N ALA A 283 -6.24 48.86 -11.01
CA ALA A 283 -5.78 48.20 -9.78
C ALA A 283 -6.31 46.75 -9.68
N PRO A 284 -5.71 45.86 -8.85
CA PRO A 284 -6.19 44.49 -8.69
C PRO A 284 -7.66 44.45 -8.30
N THR A 285 -8.31 43.34 -8.66
CA THR A 285 -9.71 42.98 -8.35
C THR A 285 -10.21 43.66 -7.07
N ILE A 286 -11.22 44.52 -7.20
CA ILE A 286 -11.76 45.29 -6.08
C ILE A 286 -13.08 44.68 -5.63
N ASP A 287 -13.13 44.23 -4.38
CA ASP A 287 -14.37 43.78 -3.76
C ASP A 287 -15.11 44.96 -3.13
N LEU A 288 -16.35 45.15 -3.55
CA LEU A 288 -17.26 46.18 -3.05
C LEU A 288 -18.48 45.51 -2.45
N SER A 289 -19.01 46.10 -1.39
CA SER A 289 -20.19 45.58 -0.70
C SER A 289 -21.30 46.62 -0.75
N ILE A 290 -22.49 46.19 -1.22
CA ILE A 290 -23.71 46.99 -1.17
C ILE A 290 -24.59 46.43 -0.07
N ASN A 291 -24.93 47.27 0.91
CA ASN A 291 -25.89 46.90 1.93
C ASN A 291 -27.31 47.18 1.39
N VAL A 292 -28.12 46.14 1.29
CA VAL A 292 -29.53 46.23 0.92
C VAL A 292 -30.34 46.12 2.20
N THR A 293 -31.04 47.19 2.57
CA THR A 293 -31.81 47.26 3.82
C THR A 293 -33.30 47.32 3.50
N GLY A 294 -34.05 46.31 3.94
CA GLY A 294 -35.50 46.31 3.95
C GLY A 294 -36.03 46.84 5.28
N THR A 295 -37.06 47.67 5.24
CA THR A 295 -37.70 48.25 6.42
C THR A 295 -39.22 48.14 6.33
N SER A 296 -39.87 47.76 7.44
CA SER A 296 -41.33 47.77 7.55
C SER A 296 -41.72 48.13 8.99
N GLY A 297 -42.27 49.33 9.19
CA GLY A 297 -42.52 49.86 10.53
C GLY A 297 -41.22 49.99 11.34
N SER A 298 -41.12 49.27 12.46
CA SER A 298 -39.91 49.20 13.30
C SER A 298 -38.95 48.06 12.92
N LEU A 299 -39.33 47.18 11.99
CA LEU A 299 -38.51 46.04 11.56
C LEU A 299 -37.54 46.49 10.46
N SER A 300 -36.27 46.11 10.59
CA SER A 300 -35.24 46.42 9.61
C SER A 300 -34.27 45.25 9.50
N HIS A 301 -34.13 44.72 8.28
CA HIS A 301 -33.21 43.64 7.96
C HIS A 301 -32.34 44.04 6.79
N SER A 302 -31.07 43.67 6.85
CA SER A 302 -30.13 44.01 5.81
C SER A 302 -29.33 42.82 5.36
N VAL A 303 -29.14 42.70 4.05
CA VAL A 303 -28.23 41.73 3.44
C VAL A 303 -27.15 42.48 2.67
N VAL A 304 -25.92 41.98 2.76
CA VAL A 304 -24.81 42.52 1.98
C VAL A 304 -24.70 41.73 0.68
N ALA A 305 -24.85 42.41 -0.45
CA ALA A 305 -24.49 41.89 -1.76
C ALA A 305 -23.05 42.31 -2.06
N ALA A 306 -22.15 41.33 -2.17
CA ALA A 306 -20.76 41.58 -2.54
C ALA A 306 -20.61 41.56 -4.08
N PHE A 307 -19.89 42.55 -4.61
CA PHE A 307 -19.58 42.67 -6.01
C PHE A 307 -18.08 42.77 -6.20
N THR A 308 -17.53 41.87 -7.00
CA THR A 308 -16.12 41.87 -7.34
C THR A 308 -15.96 42.58 -8.69
N VAL A 309 -15.42 43.80 -8.68
CA VAL A 309 -15.13 44.54 -9.90
C VAL A 309 -13.81 44.02 -10.47
N LEU A 310 -13.91 43.34 -11.60
CA LEU A 310 -12.75 42.87 -12.35
C LEU A 310 -12.14 44.05 -13.13
N PRO A 311 -10.80 44.17 -13.16
CA PRO A 311 -10.15 45.18 -13.99
C PRO A 311 -10.49 44.95 -15.46
N PRO A 312 -10.34 45.97 -16.33
CA PRO A 312 -10.44 45.79 -17.76
C PRO A 312 -9.57 44.58 -18.20
N ASP A 313 -10.08 43.73 -19.10
CA ASP A 313 -9.33 42.64 -19.73
C ASP A 313 -9.36 42.76 -21.27
N LEU A 314 -8.31 42.34 -21.97
CA LEU A 314 -8.30 42.32 -23.43
C LEU A 314 -8.23 40.88 -23.92
N SER A 315 -8.95 40.56 -24.99
CA SER A 315 -8.69 39.35 -25.73
C SER A 315 -7.74 39.66 -26.89
N ILE A 316 -6.82 38.74 -27.12
CA ILE A 316 -5.95 38.73 -28.29
C ILE A 316 -6.22 37.43 -29.03
N GLU A 317 -6.64 37.53 -30.28
CA GLU A 317 -7.00 36.40 -31.13
C GLU A 317 -6.24 36.49 -32.45
N VAL A 318 -5.94 35.34 -33.07
CA VAL A 318 -5.40 35.33 -34.43
C VAL A 318 -6.57 35.14 -35.39
N ALA A 319 -6.96 36.21 -36.10
CA ALA A 319 -8.13 36.18 -36.99
C ALA A 319 -7.91 35.34 -38.25
N SER A 320 -6.66 35.18 -38.70
CA SER A 320 -6.33 34.32 -39.82
C SER A 320 -4.96 33.67 -39.59
N ASN A 321 -4.97 32.37 -39.30
CA ASN A 321 -3.78 31.52 -39.32
C ASN A 321 -3.55 31.02 -40.75
N TYR A 322 -2.30 31.07 -41.24
CA TYR A 322 -1.93 30.48 -42.53
C TYR A 322 -1.39 29.07 -42.29
N GLN A 323 -2.08 28.04 -42.79
CA GLN A 323 -1.78 26.67 -42.38
C GLN A 323 -0.64 25.97 -43.14
N ALA A 324 -0.13 26.53 -44.26
CA ALA A 324 0.89 25.86 -45.08
C ALA A 324 1.76 26.83 -45.90
N VAL A 325 3.00 27.11 -45.48
CA VAL A 325 3.98 27.93 -46.22
C VAL A 325 5.09 27.04 -46.76
N ARG A 326 5.45 27.16 -48.05
CA ARG A 326 6.59 26.39 -48.59
C ARG A 326 7.90 26.89 -47.99
N SER A 327 8.87 26.00 -47.79
CA SER A 327 10.21 26.39 -47.34
C SER A 327 10.84 27.43 -48.30
N GLY A 328 11.49 28.46 -47.74
CA GLY A 328 12.04 29.60 -48.48
C GLY A 328 11.02 30.68 -48.91
N SER A 329 9.80 30.66 -48.38
CA SER A 329 8.71 31.60 -48.72
C SER A 329 8.30 32.48 -47.52
N THR A 330 7.51 33.54 -47.76
CA THR A 330 6.99 34.43 -46.71
C THR A 330 5.53 34.16 -46.41
N GLY A 331 5.13 34.31 -45.14
CA GLY A 331 3.74 34.22 -44.67
C GLY A 331 3.37 35.42 -43.79
N ASN A 332 2.08 35.62 -43.55
CA ASN A 332 1.58 36.61 -42.61
C ASN A 332 0.39 36.08 -41.79
N ALA A 333 0.19 36.64 -40.61
CA ALA A 333 -0.95 36.37 -39.75
C ALA A 333 -1.52 37.69 -39.21
N THR A 334 -2.84 37.77 -39.13
CA THR A 334 -3.54 38.94 -38.61
C THR A 334 -3.93 38.68 -37.16
N ILE A 335 -3.49 39.55 -36.27
CA ILE A 335 -3.74 39.48 -34.84
C ILE A 335 -4.72 40.58 -34.48
N VAL A 336 -5.82 40.19 -33.88
CA VAL A 336 -6.92 41.07 -33.50
C VAL A 336 -6.95 41.18 -31.99
N LEU A 337 -6.97 42.41 -31.49
CA LEU A 337 -7.20 42.72 -30.10
C LEU A 337 -8.63 43.23 -29.96
N ARG A 338 -9.34 42.73 -28.95
CA ARG A 338 -10.63 43.27 -28.50
C ARG A 338 -10.50 43.69 -27.04
N GLY A 339 -10.82 44.93 -26.74
CA GLY A 339 -10.87 45.42 -25.37
C GLY A 339 -12.21 45.04 -24.73
N ILE A 340 -12.17 44.44 -23.54
CA ILE A 340 -13.34 44.15 -22.70
C ILE A 340 -13.34 45.20 -21.56
N GLY A 341 -14.04 46.31 -21.78
CA GLY A 341 -14.03 47.50 -20.93
C GLY A 341 -13.17 48.64 -21.49
N GLY A 342 -13.15 49.79 -20.81
CA GLY A 342 -12.41 50.99 -21.25
C GLY A 342 -10.89 50.78 -21.26
N PHE A 343 -10.29 50.47 -22.41
CA PHE A 343 -8.85 50.21 -22.55
C PHE A 343 -8.06 51.35 -23.20
N GLY A 344 -6.78 51.45 -22.81
CA GLY A 344 -5.80 52.41 -23.36
C GLY A 344 -4.92 51.84 -24.48
N LEU A 345 -3.66 52.30 -24.54
CA LEU A 345 -2.65 51.86 -25.52
C LEU A 345 -2.03 50.50 -25.13
N VAL A 346 -2.06 49.53 -26.04
CA VAL A 346 -1.50 48.18 -25.88
C VAL A 346 -0.23 48.03 -26.72
N LYS A 347 0.89 47.62 -26.09
CA LYS A 347 2.15 47.29 -26.78
C LYS A 347 2.18 45.80 -27.17
N LEU A 348 2.64 45.48 -28.36
CA LEU A 348 2.76 44.11 -28.85
C LEU A 348 4.22 43.72 -29.10
N ALA A 349 4.59 42.53 -28.63
CA ALA A 349 5.86 41.90 -28.91
C ALA A 349 5.64 40.46 -29.38
N ALA A 350 6.39 40.00 -30.37
CA ALA A 350 6.35 38.61 -30.85
C ALA A 350 7.71 37.96 -30.67
N ASN A 351 7.72 36.70 -30.23
CA ASN A 351 8.90 35.85 -30.17
C ASN A 351 8.60 34.48 -30.76
N LEU A 352 9.63 33.85 -31.32
CA LEU A 352 9.57 32.45 -31.76
C LEU A 352 9.44 31.52 -30.54
N THR A 353 8.50 30.58 -30.59
CA THR A 353 8.22 29.62 -29.50
C THR A 353 8.05 28.21 -30.06
N ASP A 354 8.20 27.20 -29.20
CA ASP A 354 7.91 25.81 -29.55
C ASP A 354 6.39 25.59 -29.76
N TYR A 355 6.02 24.57 -30.54
CA TYR A 355 4.68 24.27 -31.02
C TYR A 355 3.67 23.96 -29.89
N HIS A 356 4.14 23.57 -28.70
CA HIS A 356 3.31 23.17 -27.55
C HIS A 356 3.73 23.69 -26.16
N SER A 357 4.70 24.61 -26.03
CA SER A 357 5.17 25.05 -24.71
C SER A 357 4.98 26.55 -24.44
N PRO A 358 4.53 26.95 -23.22
CA PRO A 358 4.52 28.35 -22.76
C PRO A 358 5.90 28.85 -22.30
N ASP A 359 6.93 28.00 -22.27
CA ASP A 359 8.27 28.37 -21.84
C ASP A 359 9.03 29.08 -22.97
N PHE A 360 9.36 30.36 -22.75
CA PHE A 360 10.16 31.20 -23.65
C PHE A 360 11.62 30.72 -23.71
N ASN A 361 11.89 29.64 -24.44
CA ASN A 361 13.26 29.21 -24.72
C ASN A 361 13.55 29.25 -26.23
N PRO A 362 14.61 29.93 -26.71
CA PRO A 362 14.91 30.02 -28.13
C PRO A 362 15.50 28.69 -28.66
N VAL A 363 14.83 28.07 -29.65
CA VAL A 363 15.11 26.68 -30.10
C VAL A 363 16.01 26.60 -31.36
N CYS A 364 16.62 27.69 -31.86
CA CYS A 364 17.44 27.57 -33.09
C CYS A 364 18.66 28.49 -33.15
N ALA A 365 19.70 28.00 -33.83
CA ALA A 365 20.87 28.79 -34.23
C ALA A 365 20.46 29.77 -35.35
N ALA A 366 20.93 31.02 -35.27
CA ALA A 366 20.40 32.18 -36.02
C ALA A 366 20.30 32.04 -37.55
N SER A 367 20.98 31.08 -38.19
CA SER A 367 20.93 30.84 -39.64
C SER A 367 19.79 29.91 -40.10
N ALA A 368 19.07 29.25 -39.19
CA ALA A 368 18.00 28.30 -39.50
C ALA A 368 16.62 28.72 -38.93
N CYS A 369 16.51 29.90 -38.34
CA CYS A 369 15.28 30.40 -37.75
C CYS A 369 14.44 31.21 -38.75
N PRO A 370 13.10 31.17 -38.67
CA PRO A 370 12.25 32.14 -39.34
C PRO A 370 12.57 33.57 -38.88
N SER A 371 12.52 34.55 -39.77
CA SER A 371 12.58 35.98 -39.40
C SER A 371 11.16 36.55 -39.32
N TRP A 372 10.90 37.54 -38.45
CA TRP A 372 9.56 38.09 -38.26
C TRP A 372 9.54 39.59 -37.96
N SER A 373 8.38 40.21 -38.21
CA SER A 373 8.10 41.61 -37.85
C SER A 373 6.63 41.80 -37.50
N LEU A 374 6.34 42.70 -36.56
CA LEU A 374 4.99 43.16 -36.20
C LEU A 374 4.82 44.61 -36.65
N SER A 375 3.70 44.91 -37.31
CA SER A 375 3.37 46.29 -37.67
C SER A 375 1.85 46.52 -37.68
N PRO A 376 1.31 47.47 -36.88
CA PRO A 376 2.01 48.31 -35.89
C PRO A 376 2.28 47.59 -34.55
N THR A 377 3.37 47.93 -33.85
CA THR A 377 3.73 47.33 -32.54
C THR A 377 2.98 47.95 -31.34
N THR A 378 2.14 48.94 -31.57
CA THR A 378 1.32 49.61 -30.54
C THR A 378 -0.04 49.97 -31.11
N LEU A 379 -1.12 49.60 -30.40
CA LEU A 379 -2.50 49.89 -30.83
C LEU A 379 -3.32 50.52 -29.70
N ALA A 380 -4.17 51.48 -30.04
CA ALA A 380 -5.19 52.00 -29.13
C ALA A 380 -6.44 51.12 -29.24
N VAL A 381 -6.86 50.49 -28.15
CA VAL A 381 -8.01 49.57 -28.16
C VAL A 381 -9.15 50.20 -27.35
N SER A 382 -10.15 50.76 -28.01
CA SER A 382 -11.34 51.29 -27.33
C SER A 382 -12.28 50.16 -26.85
N PRO A 383 -13.12 50.40 -25.82
CA PRO A 383 -14.10 49.42 -25.32
C PRO A 383 -14.96 48.86 -26.46
N ASP A 384 -15.06 47.53 -26.52
CA ASP A 384 -15.83 46.75 -27.50
C ASP A 384 -15.43 46.95 -28.98
N ALA A 385 -14.31 47.63 -29.25
CA ALA A 385 -13.76 47.79 -30.58
C ALA A 385 -12.63 46.80 -30.87
N THR A 386 -12.52 46.39 -32.14
CA THR A 386 -11.41 45.59 -32.63
C THR A 386 -10.30 46.48 -33.15
N SER A 387 -9.07 46.15 -32.79
CA SER A 387 -7.84 46.73 -33.36
C SER A 387 -6.97 45.60 -33.90
N GLN A 388 -6.25 45.82 -35.01
CA GLN A 388 -5.54 44.73 -35.69
C GLN A 388 -4.08 45.08 -35.99
N THR A 389 -3.18 44.12 -35.77
CA THR A 389 -1.79 44.16 -36.23
C THR A 389 -1.48 42.96 -37.11
N THR A 390 -0.50 43.09 -37.99
CA THR A 390 -0.02 41.98 -38.82
C THR A 390 1.35 41.51 -38.34
N LEU A 391 1.48 40.19 -38.14
CA LEU A 391 2.74 39.49 -37.97
C LEU A 391 3.17 38.94 -39.33
N ALA A 392 4.23 39.48 -39.92
CA ALA A 392 4.83 38.95 -41.14
C ALA A 392 6.08 38.13 -40.80
N PHE A 393 6.27 36.99 -41.46
CA PHE A 393 7.41 36.10 -41.23
C PHE A 393 7.95 35.46 -42.52
N SER A 394 9.23 35.08 -42.53
CA SER A 394 9.89 34.37 -43.63
C SER A 394 10.43 33.03 -43.18
N THR A 395 10.22 31.97 -43.96
CA THR A 395 10.71 30.62 -43.64
C THR A 395 12.13 30.40 -44.19
N PRO A 396 12.99 29.66 -43.48
CA PRO A 396 14.34 29.32 -43.96
C PRO A 396 14.28 28.46 -45.24
N PRO A 397 15.34 28.45 -46.08
CA PRO A 397 15.44 27.61 -47.27
C PRO A 397 15.46 26.11 -46.93
N ALA A 398 15.04 25.26 -47.87
CA ALA A 398 14.80 23.84 -47.64
C ALA A 398 16.10 23.07 -47.34
N GLN A 399 16.05 22.26 -46.29
CA GLN A 399 17.10 21.29 -45.92
C GLN A 399 16.77 19.92 -46.55
N PRO A 400 17.77 19.06 -46.84
CA PRO A 400 17.51 17.68 -47.29
C PRO A 400 16.70 16.89 -46.24
N ASN A 401 15.70 16.11 -46.66
CA ASN A 401 14.79 15.34 -45.81
C ASN A 401 13.90 16.19 -44.88
N ALA A 402 13.60 17.43 -45.26
CA ALA A 402 12.72 18.29 -44.49
C ALA A 402 11.33 17.64 -44.38
N THR A 403 10.93 17.30 -43.16
CA THR A 403 9.55 16.93 -42.85
C THR A 403 8.71 18.20 -42.68
N VAL A 404 7.40 18.00 -42.65
CA VAL A 404 6.44 19.04 -42.27
C VAL A 404 6.84 19.57 -40.88
N THR A 405 7.34 20.81 -40.81
CA THR A 405 7.78 21.43 -39.55
C THR A 405 6.73 22.42 -39.06
N TYR A 406 6.41 22.34 -37.78
CA TYR A 406 5.43 23.21 -37.14
C TYR A 406 6.15 24.32 -36.39
N TRP A 407 5.79 25.56 -36.70
CA TRP A 407 6.39 26.73 -36.07
C TRP A 407 5.31 27.55 -35.37
N GLY A 408 5.68 28.10 -34.21
CA GLY A 408 4.85 28.97 -33.40
C GLY A 408 5.50 30.33 -33.20
N PHE A 409 4.70 31.39 -33.29
CA PHE A 409 5.04 32.68 -32.70
C PHE A 409 4.13 32.95 -31.51
N GLY A 410 4.71 33.16 -30.34
CA GLY A 410 4.03 33.73 -29.18
C GLY A 410 3.97 35.25 -29.34
N VAL A 411 2.76 35.80 -29.50
CA VAL A 411 2.54 37.24 -29.53
C VAL A 411 1.95 37.70 -28.22
N ARG A 412 2.69 38.54 -27.52
CA ARG A 412 2.34 39.12 -26.22
C ARG A 412 1.81 40.53 -26.41
N ALA A 413 0.56 40.75 -26.03
CA ALA A 413 -0.01 42.07 -25.79
C ALA A 413 0.26 42.47 -24.34
N ILE A 414 0.82 43.67 -24.13
CA ILE A 414 1.21 44.20 -22.82
C ILE A 414 0.55 45.56 -22.64
N SER A 415 -0.21 45.71 -21.56
CA SER A 415 -0.72 46.98 -21.07
C SER A 415 -0.51 47.06 -19.57
N SER A 416 0.41 47.92 -19.12
CA SER A 416 0.83 48.00 -17.71
C SER A 416 1.20 46.62 -17.14
N ASN A 417 0.48 46.11 -16.14
CA ASN A 417 0.68 44.80 -15.51
C ASN A 417 -0.08 43.64 -16.21
N LEU A 418 -0.95 43.93 -17.18
CA LEU A 418 -1.72 42.91 -17.90
C LEU A 418 -0.93 42.40 -19.10
N SER A 419 -0.75 41.08 -19.18
CA SER A 419 -0.26 40.42 -20.39
C SER A 419 -1.19 39.32 -20.87
N ARG A 420 -1.44 39.32 -22.17
CA ARG A 420 -2.23 38.32 -22.88
C ARG A 420 -1.44 37.82 -24.07
N TYR A 421 -1.63 36.55 -24.41
CA TYR A 421 -0.85 35.86 -25.43
C TYR A 421 -1.79 35.31 -26.50
N ALA A 422 -1.40 35.47 -27.76
CA ALA A 422 -1.95 34.74 -28.89
C ALA A 422 -0.83 33.97 -29.57
N PHE A 423 -1.15 32.76 -30.04
CA PHE A 423 -0.19 31.91 -30.72
C PHE A 423 -0.53 31.82 -32.20
N VAL A 424 0.40 32.28 -33.04
CA VAL A 424 0.31 32.08 -34.48
C VAL A 424 1.03 30.78 -34.79
N GLN A 425 0.31 29.81 -35.33
CA GLN A 425 0.86 28.54 -35.78
C GLN A 425 0.84 28.49 -37.30
N PHE A 426 1.94 28.02 -37.89
CA PHE A 426 2.01 27.73 -39.31
C PHE A 426 2.85 26.48 -39.55
N THR A 427 2.51 25.79 -40.63
CA THR A 427 3.22 24.59 -41.05
C THR A 427 4.11 24.94 -42.23
N VAL A 428 5.38 24.54 -42.17
CA VAL A 428 6.28 24.63 -43.32
C VAL A 428 6.24 23.30 -44.07
N ILE A 429 5.71 23.32 -45.30
CA ILE A 429 5.57 22.12 -46.12
C ILE A 429 6.78 21.99 -47.05
N PRO A 430 7.47 20.83 -47.06
CA PRO A 430 8.57 20.55 -47.99
C PRO A 430 8.08 20.40 -49.44
N PRO A 431 8.99 20.32 -50.43
CA PRO A 431 8.63 19.92 -51.80
C PRO A 431 7.92 18.55 -51.84
N ALA A 432 7.21 18.26 -52.94
CA ALA A 432 6.43 17.02 -53.08
C ALA A 432 7.27 15.78 -52.77
N ASP A 433 6.77 14.96 -51.84
CA ASP A 433 7.45 13.80 -51.31
C ASP A 433 6.97 12.49 -51.97
N PHE A 434 7.69 11.39 -51.73
CA PHE A 434 7.39 10.07 -52.28
C PHE A 434 7.40 9.01 -51.20
N SER A 435 6.65 7.93 -51.37
CA SER A 435 6.72 6.75 -50.51
C SER A 435 7.30 5.56 -51.26
N ILE A 436 8.03 4.71 -50.53
CA ILE A 436 8.54 3.43 -51.03
C ILE A 436 7.89 2.32 -50.22
N SER A 437 7.39 1.28 -50.88
CA SER A 437 6.96 0.05 -50.23
C SER A 437 7.39 -1.16 -51.05
N ALA A 438 7.52 -2.32 -50.40
CA ALA A 438 7.77 -3.60 -51.08
C ALA A 438 6.59 -4.56 -50.88
N ASP A 439 6.25 -5.32 -51.93
CA ASP A 439 5.21 -6.33 -51.91
C ASP A 439 5.75 -7.64 -52.52
N PRO A 440 5.98 -8.70 -51.72
CA PRO A 440 5.78 -8.76 -50.26
C PRO A 440 6.87 -7.99 -49.47
N SER A 441 6.56 -7.56 -48.23
CA SER A 441 7.53 -6.89 -47.32
C SER A 441 8.47 -7.86 -46.60
N THR A 442 8.15 -9.17 -46.64
CA THR A 442 8.99 -10.27 -46.15
C THR A 442 9.19 -11.27 -47.29
N LEU A 443 10.44 -11.57 -47.63
CA LEU A 443 10.84 -12.55 -48.63
C LEU A 443 11.44 -13.77 -47.95
N THR A 444 10.88 -14.95 -48.18
CA THR A 444 11.54 -16.21 -47.83
C THR A 444 12.32 -16.71 -49.05
N VAL A 445 13.61 -17.00 -48.88
CA VAL A 445 14.49 -17.51 -49.93
C VAL A 445 15.26 -18.70 -49.39
N GLU A 446 15.07 -19.87 -49.98
CA GLU A 446 15.87 -21.05 -49.61
C GLU A 446 17.28 -20.94 -50.17
N ARG A 447 18.27 -21.61 -49.57
CA ARG A 447 19.65 -21.65 -50.10
C ARG A 447 19.68 -22.16 -51.55
N GLY A 448 20.42 -21.49 -52.42
CA GLY A 448 20.50 -21.80 -53.86
C GLY A 448 19.34 -21.31 -54.72
N GLN A 449 18.38 -20.59 -54.14
CA GLN A 449 17.22 -20.05 -54.84
C GLN A 449 17.29 -18.54 -54.96
N SER A 450 16.31 -17.96 -55.66
CA SER A 450 16.15 -16.52 -55.71
C SER A 450 14.67 -16.17 -55.63
N ASN A 451 14.36 -15.04 -55.02
CA ASN A 451 13.00 -14.54 -54.91
C ASN A 451 12.97 -13.02 -55.13
N VAL A 452 11.80 -12.49 -55.47
CA VAL A 452 11.64 -11.09 -55.90
C VAL A 452 10.54 -10.41 -55.11
N ALA A 453 10.81 -9.20 -54.60
CA ALA A 453 9.80 -8.29 -54.08
C ALA A 453 9.59 -7.13 -55.06
N SER A 454 8.32 -6.81 -55.35
CA SER A 454 7.98 -5.66 -56.20
C SER A 454 8.11 -4.37 -55.40
N ILE A 455 8.86 -3.40 -55.89
CA ILE A 455 9.02 -2.09 -55.24
C ILE A 455 8.01 -1.10 -55.83
N ARG A 456 7.10 -0.61 -55.00
CA ARG A 456 6.13 0.43 -55.38
C ARG A 456 6.62 1.79 -54.89
N ILE A 457 6.55 2.77 -55.79
CA ILE A 457 6.85 4.16 -55.51
C ILE A 457 5.60 4.98 -55.81
N SER A 458 5.16 5.79 -54.85
CA SER A 458 4.05 6.73 -55.02
C SER A 458 4.54 8.17 -54.87
N GLY A 459 3.96 9.10 -55.62
CA GLY A 459 4.32 10.53 -55.59
C GLY A 459 5.21 10.94 -56.77
N VAL A 460 6.48 11.24 -56.49
CA VAL A 460 7.44 11.80 -57.47
C VAL A 460 8.51 10.79 -57.90
N GLN A 461 9.13 11.01 -59.08
CA GLN A 461 10.23 10.16 -59.57
C GLN A 461 11.49 10.30 -58.70
N VAL A 462 12.13 9.16 -58.40
CA VAL A 462 13.33 9.06 -57.55
C VAL A 462 14.35 8.07 -58.10
N SER A 463 15.62 8.22 -57.70
CA SER A 463 16.71 7.27 -57.92
C SER A 463 16.77 6.24 -56.80
N LEU A 464 16.88 4.95 -57.12
CA LEU A 464 16.90 3.86 -56.14
C LEU A 464 18.32 3.30 -55.92
N SER A 465 18.61 2.90 -54.69
CA SER A 465 19.77 2.10 -54.27
C SER A 465 19.34 1.06 -53.23
N VAL A 466 20.12 -0.02 -53.05
CA VAL A 466 19.84 -1.07 -52.07
C VAL A 466 21.08 -1.43 -51.26
N SER A 467 20.89 -1.78 -49.99
CA SER A 467 21.94 -2.28 -49.10
C SER A 467 21.41 -3.43 -48.25
N ILE A 468 22.28 -4.32 -47.78
CA ILE A 468 21.92 -5.46 -46.94
C ILE A 468 22.67 -5.43 -45.61
N SER A 469 21.99 -5.83 -44.54
CA SER A 469 22.57 -6.00 -43.20
C SER A 469 22.09 -7.32 -42.57
N PRO A 470 22.97 -8.14 -41.98
CA PRO A 470 24.42 -7.96 -41.95
C PRO A 470 25.04 -8.23 -43.33
N ASN A 471 26.04 -7.43 -43.73
CA ASN A 471 26.79 -7.65 -44.97
C ASN A 471 27.97 -8.59 -44.68
N ILE A 472 27.69 -9.89 -44.73
CA ILE A 472 28.64 -10.97 -44.44
C ILE A 472 29.08 -11.67 -45.72
N GLU A 473 30.28 -12.25 -45.71
CA GLU A 473 30.91 -12.84 -46.91
C GLU A 473 30.05 -13.92 -47.58
N LYS A 474 29.26 -14.68 -46.80
CA LYS A 474 28.28 -15.66 -47.30
C LYS A 474 26.83 -15.24 -47.06
N GLY A 475 26.52 -13.94 -47.16
CA GLY A 475 25.15 -13.44 -47.12
C GLY A 475 24.45 -13.55 -48.49
N PRO A 476 23.12 -13.35 -48.55
CA PRO A 476 22.41 -13.31 -49.81
C PRO A 476 22.82 -12.10 -50.64
N THR A 477 22.91 -12.30 -51.94
CA THR A 477 23.18 -11.23 -52.89
C THR A 477 21.89 -10.50 -53.25
N ILE A 478 21.98 -9.18 -53.41
CA ILE A 478 20.82 -8.32 -53.69
C ILE A 478 21.06 -7.50 -54.97
N SER A 479 20.02 -7.34 -55.79
CA SER A 479 20.07 -6.48 -56.97
C SER A 479 18.71 -5.84 -57.27
N LEU A 480 18.73 -4.66 -57.90
CA LEU A 480 17.53 -4.00 -58.43
C LEU A 480 17.35 -4.37 -59.91
N GLN A 481 16.17 -4.88 -60.26
CA GLN A 481 15.76 -5.17 -61.63
C GLN A 481 14.66 -4.17 -62.05
N TYR A 482 14.68 -3.71 -63.31
CA TYR A 482 13.65 -2.84 -63.87
C TYR A 482 12.81 -3.61 -64.88
N GLU A 483 11.63 -4.06 -64.45
CA GLU A 483 10.70 -4.85 -65.25
C GLU A 483 9.61 -3.98 -65.91
N ARG A 484 8.83 -4.57 -66.83
CA ARG A 484 7.77 -3.87 -67.59
C ARG A 484 6.69 -3.21 -66.70
N TYR A 485 6.62 -3.56 -65.41
CA TYR A 485 5.64 -3.07 -64.43
C TYR A 485 6.24 -2.26 -63.27
N GLY A 486 7.56 -2.01 -63.22
CA GLY A 486 8.22 -1.21 -62.17
C GLY A 486 9.55 -1.82 -61.67
N PRO A 487 10.23 -1.14 -60.72
CA PRO A 487 11.43 -1.67 -60.08
C PRO A 487 11.11 -2.86 -59.16
N ALA A 488 11.97 -3.86 -59.13
CA ALA A 488 11.84 -5.04 -58.30
C ALA A 488 13.19 -5.37 -57.62
N LEU A 489 13.14 -5.78 -56.35
CA LEU A 489 14.29 -6.25 -55.60
C LEU A 489 14.43 -7.76 -55.80
N LEU A 490 15.51 -8.19 -56.47
CA LEU A 490 15.90 -9.59 -56.57
C LEU A 490 16.86 -9.92 -55.42
N VAL A 491 16.53 -10.97 -54.67
CA VAL A 491 17.39 -11.54 -53.63
C VAL A 491 17.77 -12.96 -54.07
N SER A 492 19.07 -13.23 -54.11
CA SER A 492 19.62 -14.50 -54.59
C SER A 492 20.58 -15.10 -53.57
N THR A 493 20.36 -16.37 -53.24
CA THR A 493 21.21 -17.18 -52.35
C THR A 493 21.95 -18.24 -53.18
N ASP A 494 23.07 -18.73 -52.66
CA ASP A 494 23.73 -19.96 -53.12
C ASP A 494 23.63 -21.07 -52.05
N GLY A 495 24.17 -22.25 -52.36
CA GLY A 495 24.15 -23.40 -51.44
C GLY A 495 24.95 -23.21 -50.15
N THR A 496 25.76 -22.15 -50.06
CA THR A 496 26.63 -21.84 -48.92
C THR A 496 26.19 -20.60 -48.14
N THR A 497 25.10 -19.96 -48.58
CA THR A 497 24.60 -18.73 -47.96
C THR A 497 24.12 -19.00 -46.54
N TYR A 498 24.60 -18.24 -45.56
CA TYR A 498 24.23 -18.46 -44.16
C TYR A 498 22.71 -18.33 -43.96
N ARG A 499 22.16 -19.20 -43.11
CA ARG A 499 20.75 -19.11 -42.71
C ARG A 499 20.56 -17.88 -41.84
N GLY A 500 19.32 -17.43 -41.74
CA GLY A 500 18.96 -16.36 -40.82
C GLY A 500 18.21 -15.23 -41.52
N THR A 501 17.97 -14.18 -40.73
CA THR A 501 17.20 -13.04 -41.20
C THR A 501 18.14 -11.91 -41.60
N TYR A 502 18.01 -11.46 -42.84
CA TYR A 502 18.73 -10.32 -43.39
C TYR A 502 17.75 -9.18 -43.61
N THR A 503 18.21 -7.97 -43.36
CA THR A 503 17.44 -6.76 -43.65
C THR A 503 17.98 -6.12 -44.91
N VAL A 504 17.15 -6.03 -45.94
CA VAL A 504 17.49 -5.30 -47.17
C VAL A 504 16.83 -3.94 -47.14
N THR A 505 17.64 -2.89 -47.09
CA THR A 505 17.16 -1.51 -47.10
C THR A 505 17.13 -0.99 -48.53
N VAL A 506 15.93 -0.75 -49.06
CA VAL A 506 15.70 -0.10 -50.35
C VAL A 506 15.59 1.40 -50.13
N THR A 507 16.52 2.17 -50.68
CA THR A 507 16.58 3.62 -50.52
C THR A 507 16.25 4.32 -51.83
N GLY A 508 15.26 5.18 -51.84
CA GLY A 508 14.96 6.08 -52.94
C GLY A 508 15.39 7.51 -52.59
N SER A 509 15.87 8.27 -53.56
CA SER A 509 16.31 9.66 -53.37
C SER A 509 15.95 10.54 -54.56
N ASN A 510 15.60 11.80 -54.30
CA ASN A 510 15.56 12.87 -55.30
C ASN A 510 16.44 14.05 -54.86
N LEU A 511 16.32 15.21 -55.50
CA LEU A 511 17.10 16.42 -55.15
C LEU A 511 16.87 16.94 -53.72
N TRP A 512 15.80 16.51 -53.05
CA TRP A 512 15.31 17.07 -51.78
C TRP A 512 15.09 16.04 -50.67
N ASN A 513 14.64 14.82 -51.00
CA ASN A 513 14.22 13.80 -50.04
C ASN A 513 14.85 12.43 -50.36
N THR A 514 15.19 11.71 -49.30
CA THR A 514 15.64 10.31 -49.32
C THR A 514 14.76 9.49 -48.37
N HIS A 515 14.11 8.44 -48.87
CA HIS A 515 13.29 7.51 -48.08
C HIS A 515 13.85 6.10 -48.21
N SER A 516 13.69 5.31 -47.15
CA SER A 516 14.13 3.92 -47.14
C SER A 516 13.02 2.99 -46.65
N PHE A 517 12.90 1.82 -47.26
CA PHE A 517 12.00 0.75 -46.85
C PHE A 517 12.80 -0.53 -46.61
N SER A 518 12.61 -1.16 -45.46
CA SER A 518 13.28 -2.42 -45.12
C SER A 518 12.45 -3.62 -45.56
N VAL A 519 13.05 -4.51 -46.35
CA VAL A 519 12.50 -5.82 -46.70
C VAL A 519 13.19 -6.86 -45.84
N THR A 520 12.40 -7.63 -45.08
CA THR A 520 12.92 -8.72 -44.26
C THR A 520 13.13 -9.93 -45.16
N VAL A 521 14.37 -10.39 -45.28
CA VAL A 521 14.74 -11.59 -46.04
C VAL A 521 15.01 -12.70 -45.04
N VAL A 522 14.19 -13.74 -45.04
CA VAL A 522 14.43 -14.96 -44.27
C VAL A 522 15.10 -15.97 -45.19
N VAL A 523 16.39 -16.21 -44.98
CA VAL A 523 17.09 -17.31 -45.64
C VAL A 523 16.81 -18.57 -44.86
N GLY A 524 15.88 -19.37 -45.37
CA GLY A 524 15.57 -20.68 -44.80
C GLY A 524 16.66 -21.71 -45.10
N GLY A 525 16.61 -22.85 -44.41
CA GLY A 525 17.27 -24.05 -44.89
C GLY A 525 16.70 -24.50 -46.25
N PHE A 526 17.19 -25.62 -46.78
CA PHE A 526 16.48 -26.30 -47.87
C PHE A 526 15.01 -26.48 -47.43
N GLY A 527 14.06 -25.96 -48.21
CA GLY A 527 12.65 -26.20 -47.96
C GLY A 527 12.37 -27.66 -48.17
N GLY A 528 12.12 -28.33 -47.05
CA GLY A 528 12.08 -29.77 -46.97
C GLY A 528 13.27 -30.28 -46.16
N GLY A 529 12.97 -30.68 -44.92
CA GLY A 529 13.66 -31.84 -44.34
C GLY A 529 13.77 -32.92 -45.41
N CYS A 530 14.86 -33.68 -45.34
CA CYS A 530 15.50 -34.41 -46.42
C CYS A 530 14.61 -35.40 -47.23
N SER A 531 13.54 -34.92 -47.85
CA SER A 531 12.40 -35.74 -48.28
C SER A 531 12.59 -36.35 -49.66
N SER A 532 13.74 -36.10 -50.32
CA SER A 532 14.14 -36.81 -51.53
C SER A 532 15.64 -36.98 -51.77
N SER A 533 16.53 -36.40 -50.93
CA SER A 533 17.98 -36.42 -51.15
C SER A 533 18.81 -37.15 -50.09
N CYS A 534 18.29 -37.38 -48.87
CA CYS A 534 19.02 -38.16 -47.86
C CYS A 534 18.84 -39.66 -48.06
N ARG A 535 19.86 -40.41 -47.68
CA ARG A 535 19.82 -41.87 -47.69
C ARG A 535 19.28 -42.38 -46.35
N PRO A 536 18.24 -43.23 -46.34
CA PRO A 536 17.79 -43.89 -45.13
C PRO A 536 18.92 -44.65 -44.44
N HIS A 537 19.03 -44.53 -43.12
CA HIS A 537 19.99 -45.24 -42.28
C HIS A 537 19.39 -45.56 -40.92
N GLY A 538 19.76 -46.70 -40.34
CA GLY A 538 19.38 -47.02 -38.96
C GLY A 538 20.17 -46.19 -37.93
N PRO A 539 19.91 -46.38 -36.62
CA PRO A 539 20.72 -45.74 -35.59
C PRO A 539 22.21 -46.06 -35.71
N ILE A 540 23.07 -45.08 -35.42
CA ILE A 540 24.53 -45.17 -35.50
C ILE A 540 25.11 -45.26 -34.08
N THR A 541 26.08 -46.15 -33.88
CA THR A 541 26.82 -46.25 -32.61
C THR A 541 28.33 -46.34 -32.87
N ILE A 542 29.06 -45.31 -32.42
CA ILE A 542 30.51 -45.23 -32.43
C ILE A 542 31.01 -45.35 -30.98
N ARG A 543 31.72 -46.42 -30.63
CA ARG A 543 32.23 -46.63 -29.25
C ARG A 543 33.68 -46.19 -29.06
N GLY A 544 34.33 -45.76 -30.14
CA GLY A 544 35.68 -45.23 -30.20
C GLY A 544 36.17 -45.12 -31.65
N ASN A 545 37.43 -44.70 -31.85
CA ASN A 545 37.95 -44.31 -33.18
C ASN A 545 37.80 -45.40 -34.27
N ALA A 546 37.91 -46.69 -33.91
CA ALA A 546 37.84 -47.79 -34.87
C ALA A 546 36.44 -48.01 -35.47
N ASP A 547 35.40 -47.48 -34.81
CA ASP A 547 34.02 -47.66 -35.24
C ASP A 547 33.62 -46.63 -36.32
N PHE A 548 34.46 -45.64 -36.65
CA PHE A 548 34.25 -44.74 -37.78
C PHE A 548 34.50 -45.46 -39.12
N ASN A 549 33.49 -46.21 -39.55
CA ASN A 549 33.51 -46.99 -40.79
C ASN A 549 32.19 -46.83 -41.56
N SER A 550 32.15 -47.35 -42.78
CA SER A 550 30.99 -47.18 -43.66
C SER A 550 29.70 -47.83 -43.15
N ALA A 551 29.78 -48.84 -42.26
CA ALA A 551 28.59 -49.44 -41.65
C ALA A 551 27.95 -48.53 -40.59
N ASN A 552 28.74 -47.61 -40.02
CA ASN A 552 28.29 -46.58 -39.08
C ASN A 552 28.10 -45.22 -39.77
N GLY A 553 27.68 -45.22 -41.04
CA GLY A 553 27.30 -43.99 -41.74
C GLY A 553 28.45 -43.10 -42.21
N VAL A 554 29.73 -43.48 -42.00
CA VAL A 554 30.88 -42.70 -42.46
C VAL A 554 31.00 -42.77 -43.99
N THR A 555 31.03 -41.61 -44.62
CA THR A 555 31.03 -41.43 -46.09
C THR A 555 32.35 -40.94 -46.66
N GLY A 556 33.27 -40.46 -45.81
CA GLY A 556 34.57 -39.95 -46.20
C GLY A 556 35.42 -39.53 -44.99
N GLY A 557 36.66 -39.15 -45.26
CA GLY A 557 37.59 -38.64 -44.26
C GLY A 557 38.46 -39.70 -43.56
N THR A 558 39.50 -39.21 -42.87
CA THR A 558 40.50 -40.03 -42.15
C THR A 558 40.53 -39.77 -40.64
N GLY A 559 39.72 -38.84 -40.14
CA GLY A 559 39.63 -38.53 -38.71
C GLY A 559 40.67 -37.52 -38.21
N THR A 560 41.28 -36.76 -39.12
CA THR A 560 42.32 -35.76 -38.83
C THR A 560 41.76 -34.33 -38.92
N PRO A 561 42.42 -33.30 -38.34
CA PRO A 561 41.91 -31.92 -38.40
C PRO A 561 41.68 -31.40 -39.83
N SER A 562 42.51 -31.80 -40.78
CA SER A 562 42.40 -31.40 -42.18
C SER A 562 41.46 -32.29 -43.01
N ASP A 563 41.05 -33.44 -42.46
CA ASP A 563 40.25 -34.46 -43.14
C ASP A 563 39.42 -35.27 -42.11
N PRO A 564 38.39 -34.63 -41.51
CA PRO A 564 37.55 -35.24 -40.47
C PRO A 564 36.67 -36.35 -41.05
N TYR A 565 36.29 -37.33 -40.23
CA TYR A 565 35.29 -38.33 -40.64
C TYR A 565 33.95 -37.68 -40.93
N LEU A 566 33.35 -37.97 -42.09
CA LEU A 566 32.10 -37.36 -42.55
C LEU A 566 30.91 -38.31 -42.37
N ILE A 567 29.95 -37.94 -41.52
CA ILE A 567 28.61 -38.56 -41.44
C ILE A 567 27.64 -37.57 -42.06
N GLN A 568 27.16 -37.81 -43.28
CA GLN A 568 26.41 -36.79 -44.01
C GLN A 568 25.26 -37.33 -44.86
N GLY A 569 24.22 -36.50 -45.04
CA GLY A 569 23.13 -36.79 -45.98
C GLY A 569 22.32 -38.02 -45.61
N LEU A 570 22.09 -38.24 -44.31
CA LEU A 570 21.37 -39.40 -43.78
C LEU A 570 19.98 -39.01 -43.27
N ASP A 571 19.03 -39.92 -43.44
CA ASP A 571 17.70 -39.86 -42.87
C ASP A 571 17.57 -41.00 -41.83
N ILE A 572 17.44 -40.65 -40.55
CA ILE A 572 17.46 -41.59 -39.43
C ILE A 572 16.14 -41.50 -38.66
N GLU A 573 15.32 -42.54 -38.81
CA GLU A 573 14.08 -42.71 -38.06
C GLU A 573 14.34 -43.48 -36.75
N ILE A 574 13.86 -42.94 -35.62
CA ILE A 574 13.93 -43.60 -34.32
C ILE A 574 12.57 -44.21 -33.96
N ILE A 575 12.56 -45.53 -33.74
CA ILE A 575 11.36 -46.32 -33.40
C ILE A 575 11.44 -47.05 -32.05
N ALA A 576 12.54 -46.88 -31.28
CA ALA A 576 12.79 -47.51 -29.99
C ALA A 576 13.70 -46.64 -29.11
N ASP A 577 13.87 -46.97 -27.82
CA ASP A 577 14.63 -46.21 -26.80
C ASP A 577 16.16 -46.28 -27.00
N THR A 578 16.65 -45.92 -28.19
CA THR A 578 18.06 -45.85 -28.53
C THR A 578 18.36 -44.51 -29.19
N PRO A 579 19.48 -43.83 -28.85
CA PRO A 579 19.87 -42.60 -29.53
C PRO A 579 20.04 -42.82 -31.03
N ALA A 580 19.61 -41.86 -31.87
CA ALA A 580 19.81 -41.94 -33.32
C ALA A 580 21.28 -41.98 -33.70
N ILE A 581 22.10 -41.14 -33.06
CA ILE A 581 23.56 -41.19 -33.21
C ILE A 581 24.17 -41.14 -31.82
N GLN A 582 24.83 -42.22 -31.42
CA GLN A 582 25.61 -42.28 -30.19
C GLN A 582 27.10 -42.35 -30.51
N ILE A 583 27.88 -41.40 -30.00
CA ILE A 583 29.34 -41.36 -30.15
C ILE A 583 29.97 -41.30 -28.77
N ARG A 584 30.92 -42.19 -28.49
CA ARG A 584 31.59 -42.26 -27.18
C ARG A 584 33.08 -42.53 -27.31
N ASN A 585 33.85 -42.02 -26.37
CA ASN A 585 35.27 -42.34 -26.16
C ASN A 585 36.14 -42.19 -27.43
N THR A 586 36.06 -41.03 -28.07
CA THR A 586 36.83 -40.74 -29.28
C THR A 586 37.51 -39.38 -29.20
N SER A 587 38.71 -39.30 -29.78
CA SER A 587 39.44 -38.06 -30.00
C SER A 587 39.64 -37.73 -31.48
N ALA A 588 39.08 -38.56 -32.37
CA ALA A 588 39.16 -38.36 -33.81
C ALA A 588 38.32 -37.16 -34.23
N TYR A 589 38.74 -36.46 -35.28
CA TYR A 589 37.96 -35.35 -35.83
C TYR A 589 36.81 -35.91 -36.67
N PHE A 590 35.59 -35.42 -36.47
CA PHE A 590 34.44 -35.83 -37.26
C PHE A 590 33.44 -34.69 -37.45
N GLU A 591 32.64 -34.78 -38.51
CA GLU A 591 31.61 -33.82 -38.89
C GLU A 591 30.33 -34.59 -39.24
N ILE A 592 29.25 -34.30 -38.51
CA ILE A 592 27.89 -34.72 -38.81
C ILE A 592 27.22 -33.58 -39.54
N ARG A 593 26.79 -33.76 -40.78
CA ARG A 593 26.16 -32.65 -41.53
C ARG A 593 25.03 -33.03 -42.44
N ASN A 594 24.07 -32.13 -42.60
CA ASN A 594 22.91 -32.35 -43.46
C ASN A 594 22.23 -33.70 -43.15
N VAL A 595 22.04 -34.00 -41.86
CA VAL A 595 21.33 -35.19 -41.38
C VAL A 595 19.94 -34.78 -40.94
N TYR A 596 18.95 -35.62 -41.24
CA TYR A 596 17.59 -35.51 -40.72
C TYR A 596 17.34 -36.65 -39.74
N ILE A 597 17.02 -36.30 -38.48
CA ILE A 597 16.64 -37.25 -37.45
C ILE A 597 15.20 -36.95 -37.06
N HIS A 598 14.35 -37.97 -37.08
CA HIS A 598 12.95 -37.84 -36.66
C HIS A 598 12.51 -39.05 -35.84
N SER A 599 11.60 -38.84 -34.89
CA SER A 599 11.05 -39.92 -34.06
C SER A 599 9.55 -39.79 -33.86
N TYR A 600 8.91 -40.92 -33.52
CA TYR A 600 7.52 -40.97 -33.04
C TYR A 600 7.44 -41.36 -31.55
N CYS A 601 8.58 -41.51 -30.87
CA CYS A 601 8.69 -41.96 -29.48
C CYS A 601 9.08 -40.81 -28.53
N TYR A 602 8.50 -40.84 -27.33
CA TYR A 602 8.54 -39.76 -26.34
C TYR A 602 9.90 -39.59 -25.65
N GLU A 603 10.62 -40.70 -25.40
CA GLU A 603 11.91 -40.72 -24.67
C GLU A 603 13.14 -40.87 -25.60
N CYS A 604 12.94 -40.74 -26.90
CA CYS A 604 14.00 -40.97 -27.88
C CYS A 604 14.95 -39.78 -27.98
N SER A 605 16.24 -40.02 -27.73
CA SER A 605 17.30 -39.02 -27.86
C SER A 605 17.78 -38.90 -29.30
N GLY A 606 18.13 -37.67 -29.72
CA GLY A 606 18.71 -37.43 -31.03
C GLY A 606 20.17 -37.88 -31.09
N ILE A 607 21.08 -36.93 -30.86
CA ILE A 607 22.53 -37.17 -30.87
C ILE A 607 23.05 -37.15 -29.43
N VAL A 608 23.80 -38.17 -29.03
CA VAL A 608 24.43 -38.26 -27.71
C VAL A 608 25.93 -38.47 -27.87
N MET A 609 26.72 -37.52 -27.37
CA MET A 609 28.17 -37.55 -27.35
C MET A 609 28.66 -37.65 -25.90
N THR A 610 29.42 -38.70 -25.58
CA THR A 610 29.96 -38.88 -24.22
C THR A 610 31.47 -39.12 -24.26
N ASN A 611 32.25 -38.28 -23.57
CA ASN A 611 33.71 -38.34 -23.60
C ASN A 611 34.26 -38.30 -25.05
N VAL A 612 33.83 -37.28 -25.78
CA VAL A 612 34.13 -37.06 -27.20
C VAL A 612 34.95 -35.78 -27.37
N GLU A 613 35.88 -35.77 -28.32
CA GLU A 613 36.64 -34.58 -28.70
C GLU A 613 36.55 -34.31 -30.20
N ASN A 614 36.61 -33.01 -30.57
CA ASN A 614 36.82 -32.56 -31.96
C ASN A 614 35.68 -32.94 -32.93
N GLY A 615 34.43 -32.88 -32.45
CA GLY A 615 33.22 -33.13 -33.23
C GLY A 615 32.57 -31.85 -33.74
N ALA A 616 32.01 -31.91 -34.95
CA ALA A 616 31.16 -30.86 -35.51
C ALA A 616 29.77 -31.43 -35.87
N LEU A 617 28.71 -30.68 -35.57
CA LEU A 617 27.35 -30.87 -36.06
C LEU A 617 26.99 -29.63 -36.89
N GLU A 618 26.61 -29.81 -38.15
CA GLU A 618 26.33 -28.69 -39.05
C GLU A 618 25.10 -28.91 -39.94
N ASP A 619 24.31 -27.85 -40.13
CA ASP A 619 23.19 -27.78 -41.09
C ASP A 619 22.22 -28.99 -41.03
N SER A 620 22.02 -29.58 -39.85
CA SER A 620 21.20 -30.77 -39.61
C SER A 620 19.86 -30.43 -38.94
N GLN A 621 18.88 -31.30 -39.07
CA GLN A 621 17.55 -31.14 -38.48
C GLN A 621 17.26 -32.32 -37.55
N ILE A 622 17.15 -32.05 -36.25
CA ILE A 622 16.96 -33.07 -35.21
C ILE A 622 15.56 -32.89 -34.60
N ALA A 623 14.56 -33.40 -35.31
CA ALA A 623 13.15 -33.32 -34.95
C ALA A 623 12.76 -34.45 -33.98
N VAL A 624 13.29 -34.40 -32.76
CA VAL A 624 12.93 -35.30 -31.65
C VAL A 624 12.29 -34.53 -30.50
N TYR A 625 11.43 -35.19 -29.73
CA TYR A 625 10.71 -34.57 -28.63
C TYR A 625 11.53 -34.42 -27.34
N SER A 626 12.56 -35.25 -27.16
CA SER A 626 13.44 -35.22 -25.98
C SER A 626 14.75 -34.46 -26.25
N SER A 627 15.87 -34.84 -25.63
CA SER A 627 17.18 -34.21 -25.87
C SER A 627 17.60 -34.38 -27.33
N SER A 628 17.60 -33.28 -28.10
CA SER A 628 18.06 -33.25 -29.50
C SER A 628 19.55 -33.50 -29.58
N LEU A 629 20.31 -32.86 -28.69
CA LEU A 629 21.74 -33.04 -28.54
C LEU A 629 22.12 -33.10 -27.06
N THR A 630 22.88 -34.13 -26.68
CA THR A 630 23.50 -34.24 -25.36
C THR A 630 25.01 -34.35 -25.52
N LEU A 631 25.74 -33.44 -24.89
CA LEU A 631 27.19 -33.46 -24.76
C LEU A 631 27.51 -33.72 -23.29
N ASP A 632 28.18 -34.83 -23.00
CA ASP A 632 28.60 -35.20 -21.66
C ASP A 632 30.11 -35.39 -21.64
N SER A 633 30.80 -34.69 -20.74
CA SER A 633 32.23 -34.83 -20.50
C SER A 633 33.06 -34.68 -21.79
N SER A 634 32.62 -33.81 -22.70
CA SER A 634 33.15 -33.69 -24.06
C SER A 634 33.87 -32.35 -24.26
N ARG A 635 34.74 -32.26 -25.26
CA ARG A 635 35.46 -31.01 -25.54
C ARG A 635 35.68 -30.70 -27.01
N ASN A 636 35.90 -29.42 -27.34
CA ASN A 636 36.11 -28.96 -28.71
C ASN A 636 34.97 -29.40 -29.64
N ILE A 637 33.73 -29.13 -29.23
CA ILE A 637 32.54 -29.48 -30.01
C ILE A 637 31.97 -28.22 -30.66
N MET A 638 31.65 -28.29 -31.96
CA MET A 638 30.99 -27.22 -32.69
C MET A 638 29.61 -27.66 -33.15
N VAL A 639 28.59 -26.83 -32.97
CA VAL A 639 27.22 -27.01 -33.42
C VAL A 639 26.84 -25.76 -34.19
N SER A 640 26.46 -25.87 -35.46
CA SER A 640 26.27 -24.70 -36.31
C SER A 640 25.21 -24.85 -37.40
N GLY A 641 24.25 -23.93 -37.43
CA GLY A 641 23.21 -23.90 -38.47
C GLY A 641 22.14 -24.99 -38.31
N ASP A 642 22.03 -25.59 -37.13
CA ASP A 642 21.20 -26.75 -36.87
C ASP A 642 19.80 -26.38 -36.36
N GLU A 643 18.80 -27.14 -36.79
CA GLU A 643 17.46 -27.12 -36.22
C GLU A 643 17.36 -28.14 -35.08
N VAL A 644 17.62 -27.66 -33.87
CA VAL A 644 17.70 -28.45 -32.63
C VAL A 644 16.87 -27.77 -31.55
N ALA A 645 16.03 -28.55 -30.86
CA ALA A 645 15.14 -28.01 -29.83
C ALA A 645 15.83 -27.96 -28.47
N TRP A 646 16.42 -29.06 -27.99
CA TRP A 646 17.03 -29.14 -26.66
C TRP A 646 18.48 -29.58 -26.74
N ILE A 647 19.38 -28.76 -26.20
CA ILE A 647 20.82 -29.03 -26.10
C ILE A 647 21.21 -29.10 -24.62
N SER A 648 21.74 -30.24 -24.19
CA SER A 648 22.38 -30.41 -22.86
C SER A 648 23.88 -30.43 -23.02
N ILE A 649 24.59 -29.58 -22.28
CA ILE A 649 26.05 -29.48 -22.26
C ILE A 649 26.49 -29.70 -20.81
N ASP A 650 26.93 -30.91 -20.51
CA ASP A 650 27.21 -31.35 -19.15
C ASP A 650 28.69 -31.69 -18.99
N ALA A 651 29.33 -31.14 -17.95
CA ALA A 651 30.74 -31.33 -17.61
C ALA A 651 31.70 -31.18 -18.82
N SER A 652 31.37 -30.31 -19.76
CA SER A 652 32.04 -30.19 -21.06
C SER A 652 32.82 -28.88 -21.16
N ASP A 653 33.85 -28.85 -22.01
CA ASP A 653 34.75 -27.69 -22.18
C ASP A 653 34.91 -27.30 -23.64
N ASN A 654 35.00 -26.00 -23.93
CA ASN A 654 35.23 -25.50 -25.29
C ASN A 654 34.17 -25.98 -26.29
N VAL A 655 32.91 -25.65 -26.02
CA VAL A 655 31.77 -25.96 -26.88
C VAL A 655 31.27 -24.68 -27.54
N THR A 656 31.06 -24.70 -28.85
CA THR A 656 30.44 -23.57 -29.58
C THR A 656 29.11 -24.01 -30.18
N VAL A 657 28.05 -23.28 -29.89
CA VAL A 657 26.74 -23.40 -30.53
C VAL A 657 26.46 -22.09 -31.24
N SER A 658 26.34 -22.14 -32.57
CA SER A 658 26.11 -20.97 -33.40
C SER A 658 24.97 -21.13 -34.39
N ASP A 659 24.29 -20.04 -34.71
CA ASP A 659 23.31 -19.99 -35.82
C ASP A 659 22.24 -21.10 -35.76
N SER A 660 21.96 -21.60 -34.56
CA SER A 660 21.12 -22.78 -34.31
C SER A 660 19.87 -22.41 -33.52
N GLY A 661 18.85 -23.25 -33.61
CA GLY A 661 17.59 -23.01 -32.91
C GLY A 661 16.49 -23.92 -33.41
N GLY A 662 15.48 -24.18 -32.59
CA GLY A 662 14.44 -25.12 -32.93
C GLY A 662 13.31 -25.12 -31.92
N LYS A 663 12.25 -25.86 -32.24
CA LYS A 663 11.10 -26.09 -31.36
C LYS A 663 10.90 -27.59 -31.21
N ALA A 664 10.58 -28.03 -29.99
CA ALA A 664 10.16 -29.41 -29.76
C ALA A 664 8.66 -29.48 -29.99
N CYS A 665 8.24 -30.19 -31.04
CA CYS A 665 6.82 -30.34 -31.38
C CYS A 665 6.34 -31.76 -31.10
N TYR A 666 5.17 -31.89 -30.48
CA TYR A 666 4.40 -33.12 -30.39
C TYR A 666 2.98 -32.87 -30.89
N ASP A 667 2.61 -33.56 -31.98
CA ASP A 667 1.37 -33.33 -32.71
C ASP A 667 1.22 -31.83 -33.08
N ILE A 668 0.17 -31.15 -32.61
CA ILE A 668 -0.06 -29.72 -32.84
C ILE A 668 0.61 -28.78 -31.82
N SER A 669 1.21 -29.31 -30.74
CA SER A 669 1.77 -28.50 -29.63
C SER A 669 3.29 -28.42 -29.73
N CYS A 670 3.83 -27.20 -29.83
CA CYS A 670 5.27 -26.96 -29.91
C CYS A 670 5.75 -26.10 -28.75
N TYR A 671 6.82 -26.53 -28.08
CA TYR A 671 7.52 -25.75 -27.07
C TYR A 671 8.78 -25.10 -27.67
N GLY A 672 9.13 -23.92 -27.18
CA GLY A 672 10.39 -23.27 -27.55
C GLY A 672 11.59 -24.11 -27.10
N GLY A 673 12.62 -24.19 -27.95
CA GLY A 673 13.85 -24.88 -27.59
C GLY A 673 14.62 -24.21 -26.44
N PHE A 674 15.57 -24.91 -25.82
CA PHE A 674 16.45 -24.34 -24.79
C PHE A 674 17.81 -25.03 -24.75
N ILE A 675 18.78 -24.32 -24.17
CA ILE A 675 20.13 -24.83 -23.90
C ILE A 675 20.34 -24.87 -22.38
N VAL A 676 20.88 -25.97 -21.87
CA VAL A 676 21.34 -26.10 -20.48
C VAL A 676 22.84 -26.38 -20.49
N THR A 677 23.60 -25.58 -19.74
CA THR A 677 25.02 -25.85 -19.47
C THR A 677 25.17 -26.18 -17.99
N THR A 678 25.61 -27.40 -17.66
CA THR A 678 25.80 -27.86 -16.27
C THR A 678 27.27 -28.15 -16.02
N SER A 679 27.85 -27.55 -14.97
CA SER A 679 29.25 -27.76 -14.56
C SER A 679 30.26 -27.71 -15.71
N SER A 680 29.98 -26.85 -16.70
CA SER A 680 30.73 -26.76 -17.95
C SER A 680 31.55 -25.48 -17.98
N ASP A 681 32.53 -25.43 -18.86
CA ASP A 681 33.47 -24.32 -18.94
C ASP A 681 33.67 -23.91 -20.41
N ASN A 682 33.90 -22.62 -20.65
CA ASN A 682 34.21 -22.10 -21.99
C ASN A 682 33.18 -22.50 -23.06
N VAL A 683 31.90 -22.20 -22.83
CA VAL A 683 30.82 -22.44 -23.79
C VAL A 683 30.49 -21.15 -24.53
N THR A 684 30.46 -21.17 -25.86
CA THR A 684 30.09 -20.01 -26.69
C THR A 684 28.75 -20.23 -27.36
N LEU A 685 27.79 -19.33 -27.12
CA LEU A 685 26.44 -19.32 -27.66
C LEU A 685 26.28 -18.06 -28.52
N VAL A 686 26.29 -18.19 -29.84
CA VAL A 686 26.27 -17.02 -30.73
C VAL A 686 25.23 -17.09 -31.85
N ARG A 687 24.45 -16.03 -32.06
CA ARG A 687 23.43 -15.95 -33.13
C ARG A 687 22.38 -17.07 -33.10
N ASN A 688 22.09 -17.61 -31.92
CA ASN A 688 21.10 -18.67 -31.77
C ASN A 688 19.69 -18.12 -31.55
N THR A 689 18.67 -18.93 -31.84
CA THR A 689 17.26 -18.62 -31.58
C THR A 689 16.63 -19.71 -30.70
N PHE A 690 16.49 -19.43 -29.41
CA PHE A 690 15.92 -20.35 -28.42
C PHE A 690 14.89 -19.61 -27.54
N SER A 691 14.24 -20.31 -26.63
CA SER A 691 13.33 -19.67 -25.66
C SER A 691 14.01 -19.27 -24.36
N ARG A 692 15.04 -20.03 -23.94
CA ARG A 692 15.81 -19.78 -22.71
C ARG A 692 17.20 -20.42 -22.77
N PHE A 693 18.13 -19.88 -22.00
CA PHE A 693 19.38 -20.52 -21.62
C PHE A 693 19.41 -20.72 -20.09
N GLN A 694 19.87 -21.88 -19.64
CA GLN A 694 20.11 -22.15 -18.21
C GLN A 694 21.60 -22.44 -18.01
N ILE A 695 22.25 -21.65 -17.17
CA ILE A 695 23.68 -21.73 -16.86
C ILE A 695 23.82 -22.18 -15.41
N LEU A 696 24.13 -23.46 -15.21
CA LEU A 696 24.15 -24.11 -13.91
C LEU A 696 25.59 -24.49 -13.53
N ASP A 697 26.10 -23.91 -12.44
CA ASP A 697 27.45 -24.17 -11.91
C ASP A 697 28.56 -24.15 -12.97
N SER A 698 28.37 -23.33 -14.01
CA SER A 698 29.24 -23.28 -15.18
C SER A 698 30.05 -22.00 -15.17
N THR A 699 31.17 -21.97 -15.90
CA THR A 699 32.05 -20.81 -15.95
C THR A 699 32.38 -20.44 -17.40
N ARG A 700 32.76 -19.17 -17.61
CA ARG A 700 33.23 -18.64 -18.91
C ARG A 700 32.28 -18.89 -20.09
N VAL A 701 30.96 -18.91 -19.85
CA VAL A 701 29.95 -18.88 -20.93
C VAL A 701 29.95 -17.52 -21.63
N ILE A 702 30.03 -17.53 -22.96
CA ILE A 702 29.94 -16.36 -23.84
C ILE A 702 28.59 -16.43 -24.55
N ALA A 703 27.74 -15.41 -24.43
CA ALA A 703 26.47 -15.31 -25.15
C ALA A 703 26.43 -14.02 -25.97
N GLU A 704 26.34 -14.14 -27.29
CA GLU A 704 26.39 -13.00 -28.23
C GLU A 704 25.30 -13.06 -29.31
N ASN A 705 24.60 -11.95 -29.53
CA ASN A 705 23.62 -11.79 -30.62
C ASN A 705 22.54 -12.89 -30.68
N ASN A 706 22.14 -13.47 -29.54
CA ASN A 706 21.09 -14.48 -29.50
C ASN A 706 19.70 -13.82 -29.42
N THR A 707 18.70 -14.51 -29.97
CA THR A 707 17.29 -14.13 -29.87
C THR A 707 16.55 -15.12 -28.99
N LEU A 708 16.13 -14.67 -27.81
CA LEU A 708 15.42 -15.45 -26.81
C LEU A 708 13.93 -15.08 -26.81
N THR A 709 13.05 -16.05 -27.02
CA THR A 709 11.60 -15.82 -27.15
C THR A 709 10.81 -16.26 -25.91
N GLY A 710 11.44 -16.30 -24.74
CA GLY A 710 10.86 -16.80 -23.49
C GLY A 710 11.50 -16.14 -22.28
N ARG A 711 11.97 -16.95 -21.34
CA ARG A 711 12.43 -16.53 -20.00
C ARG A 711 13.80 -15.85 -19.96
N GLY A 712 14.56 -15.86 -21.06
CA GLY A 712 15.89 -15.25 -21.08
C GLY A 712 17.01 -16.18 -20.62
N ILE A 713 17.97 -15.67 -19.86
CA ILE A 713 19.16 -16.38 -19.38
C ILE A 713 19.10 -16.48 -17.85
N GLU A 714 18.90 -17.70 -17.35
CA GLU A 714 18.90 -18.00 -15.91
C GLU A 714 20.29 -18.49 -15.50
N ILE A 715 20.91 -17.82 -14.54
CA ILE A 715 22.21 -18.23 -13.97
C ILE A 715 21.99 -18.79 -12.57
N SER A 716 22.65 -19.89 -12.25
CA SER A 716 22.60 -20.47 -10.91
C SER A 716 23.95 -21.03 -10.53
N GLY A 717 24.34 -20.78 -9.29
CA GLY A 717 25.61 -21.26 -8.77
C GLY A 717 25.82 -20.92 -7.30
N THR A 718 26.89 -21.48 -6.76
CA THR A 718 27.24 -21.33 -5.33
C THR A 718 28.46 -20.43 -5.11
N THR A 719 29.18 -20.05 -6.16
CA THR A 719 30.39 -19.21 -6.08
C THR A 719 30.24 -17.96 -6.93
N PRO A 720 30.92 -16.84 -6.60
CA PRO A 720 30.90 -15.64 -7.43
C PRO A 720 31.32 -15.90 -8.89
N GLU A 721 32.28 -16.81 -9.11
CA GLU A 721 32.78 -17.16 -10.44
C GLU A 721 31.69 -17.77 -11.35
N HIS A 722 30.69 -18.45 -10.76
CA HIS A 722 29.53 -18.96 -11.50
C HIS A 722 28.59 -17.85 -11.98
N PHE A 723 28.80 -16.60 -11.57
CA PHE A 723 27.99 -15.45 -11.99
C PHE A 723 28.81 -14.39 -12.71
N ASP A 724 30.06 -14.13 -12.33
CA ASP A 724 30.88 -13.04 -12.88
C ASP A 724 31.89 -13.49 -13.96
N SER A 725 32.08 -14.79 -14.20
CA SER A 725 32.98 -15.27 -15.25
C SER A 725 32.40 -15.17 -16.67
N HIS A 726 31.09 -14.97 -16.81
CA HIS A 726 30.38 -14.97 -18.09
C HIS A 726 30.59 -13.69 -18.91
N THR A 727 30.43 -13.78 -20.23
CA THR A 727 30.39 -12.62 -21.12
C THR A 727 29.06 -12.65 -21.87
N ILE A 728 28.12 -11.81 -21.45
CA ILE A 728 26.81 -11.69 -22.09
C ILE A 728 26.69 -10.28 -22.67
N THR A 729 26.62 -10.17 -23.99
CA THR A 729 26.64 -8.88 -24.68
C THR A 729 25.24 -8.27 -24.85
N PRO A 730 25.09 -6.93 -24.91
CA PRO A 730 23.78 -6.27 -25.00
C PRO A 730 23.02 -6.48 -26.32
N ASP A 731 23.62 -7.13 -27.32
CA ASP A 731 22.99 -7.49 -28.59
C ASP A 731 22.16 -8.79 -28.50
N ASN A 732 22.18 -9.47 -27.34
CA ASN A 732 21.17 -10.48 -27.02
C ASN A 732 19.81 -9.81 -26.76
N THR A 733 18.75 -10.43 -27.25
CA THR A 733 17.38 -9.95 -27.04
C THR A 733 16.52 -11.00 -26.35
N VAL A 734 15.67 -10.56 -25.42
CA VAL A 734 14.62 -11.36 -24.78
C VAL A 734 13.28 -10.74 -25.14
N ASN A 735 12.41 -11.52 -25.77
CA ASN A 735 11.09 -11.08 -26.24
C ASN A 735 11.15 -9.81 -27.12
N GLY A 736 12.22 -9.67 -27.91
CA GLY A 736 12.45 -8.53 -28.80
C GLY A 736 12.95 -7.25 -28.10
N ARG A 737 13.36 -7.33 -26.83
CA ARG A 737 13.95 -6.23 -26.05
C ARG A 737 15.36 -6.57 -25.59
N PRO A 738 16.23 -5.58 -25.30
CA PRO A 738 17.61 -5.83 -24.88
C PRO A 738 17.69 -6.59 -23.56
N LEU A 739 18.70 -7.47 -23.45
CA LEU A 739 19.17 -8.06 -22.20
C LEU A 739 20.36 -7.24 -21.70
N LEU A 740 20.33 -6.81 -20.44
CA LEU A 740 21.48 -6.15 -19.81
C LEU A 740 22.10 -7.04 -18.73
N TYR A 741 23.42 -7.20 -18.81
CA TYR A 741 24.21 -7.94 -17.83
C TYR A 741 25.33 -7.05 -17.30
N TYR A 742 25.34 -6.84 -15.98
CA TYR A 742 26.35 -6.06 -15.28
C TYR A 742 27.07 -6.94 -14.26
N LYS A 743 28.40 -6.88 -14.28
CA LYS A 743 29.26 -7.60 -13.35
C LYS A 743 30.40 -6.74 -12.83
N ASP A 744 30.93 -7.08 -11.65
CA ASP A 744 32.07 -6.40 -11.01
C ASP A 744 31.92 -4.88 -10.95
N CYS A 745 30.68 -4.40 -10.74
CA CYS A 745 30.32 -3.00 -10.92
C CYS A 745 30.21 -2.24 -9.60
N SER A 746 30.45 -0.92 -9.63
CA SER A 746 30.33 -0.05 -8.46
C SER A 746 29.61 1.25 -8.81
N GLY A 747 28.57 1.60 -8.05
CA GLY A 747 27.82 2.84 -8.22
C GLY A 747 26.98 2.89 -9.50
N LEU A 748 26.54 1.74 -10.01
CA LEU A 748 25.72 1.66 -11.22
C LEU A 748 24.36 2.34 -10.99
N ASN A 749 23.97 3.22 -11.92
CA ASN A 749 22.67 3.88 -11.91
C ASN A 749 21.98 3.70 -13.27
N LEU A 750 20.80 3.09 -13.27
CA LEU A 750 19.99 2.83 -14.48
C LEU A 750 18.59 3.43 -14.29
N SER A 751 18.11 4.21 -15.26
CA SER A 751 16.76 4.79 -15.18
C SER A 751 16.05 4.80 -16.53
N SER A 752 14.74 4.58 -16.52
CA SER A 752 13.85 4.78 -17.67
C SER A 752 14.19 3.90 -18.88
N VAL A 753 14.52 2.63 -18.63
CA VAL A 753 14.92 1.67 -19.67
C VAL A 753 13.85 0.59 -19.84
N GLU A 754 13.55 0.26 -21.10
CA GLU A 754 12.70 -0.88 -21.44
C GLU A 754 13.57 -2.11 -21.75
N LEU A 755 13.41 -3.16 -20.96
CA LEU A 755 14.28 -4.34 -20.96
C LEU A 755 13.50 -5.63 -21.22
N GLY A 756 14.20 -6.59 -21.79
CA GLY A 756 13.75 -7.98 -21.84
C GLY A 756 14.17 -8.74 -20.58
N GLU A 757 15.33 -8.41 -20.02
CA GLU A 757 15.91 -9.04 -18.83
C GLU A 757 17.05 -8.18 -18.26
N LEU A 758 17.26 -8.26 -16.94
CA LEU A 758 18.35 -7.61 -16.24
C LEU A 758 19.06 -8.61 -15.32
N ILE A 759 20.37 -8.77 -15.48
CA ILE A 759 21.21 -9.65 -14.66
C ILE A 759 22.33 -8.81 -14.02
N VAL A 760 22.51 -8.93 -12.71
CA VAL A 760 23.50 -8.18 -11.94
C VAL A 760 24.28 -9.11 -11.02
N ALA A 761 25.59 -9.17 -11.20
CA ALA A 761 26.48 -10.06 -10.45
C ALA A 761 27.62 -9.28 -9.77
N HIS A 762 27.94 -9.60 -8.51
CA HIS A 762 29.13 -9.10 -7.83
C HIS A 762 29.28 -7.56 -7.86
N CYS A 763 28.18 -6.84 -7.64
CA CYS A 763 28.13 -5.38 -7.71
C CYS A 763 27.98 -4.72 -6.33
N THR A 764 28.38 -3.45 -6.20
CA THR A 764 28.17 -2.64 -4.99
C THR A 764 27.54 -1.27 -5.31
N GLY A 765 26.55 -0.84 -4.52
CA GLY A 765 25.93 0.48 -4.66
C GLY A 765 25.10 0.60 -5.94
N PHE A 766 24.30 -0.41 -6.22
CA PHE A 766 23.47 -0.55 -7.41
C PHE A 766 22.13 0.18 -7.22
N LYS A 767 21.76 1.04 -8.16
CA LYS A 767 20.48 1.78 -8.11
C LYS A 767 19.77 1.72 -9.45
N VAL A 768 18.50 1.35 -9.42
CA VAL A 768 17.69 1.28 -10.61
C VAL A 768 16.29 1.79 -10.36
N ASP A 769 15.80 2.67 -11.25
CA ASP A 769 14.47 3.24 -11.16
C ASP A 769 13.73 3.25 -12.51
N ASN A 770 12.40 3.19 -12.49
CA ASN A 770 11.55 3.33 -13.68
C ASN A 770 11.86 2.27 -14.77
N LEU A 771 11.96 1.00 -14.38
CA LEU A 771 12.12 -0.09 -15.36
C LEU A 771 10.78 -0.56 -15.92
N ALA A 772 10.78 -0.83 -17.21
CA ALA A 772 9.65 -1.43 -17.90
C ALA A 772 10.05 -2.73 -18.59
N PHE A 773 9.31 -3.80 -18.31
CA PHE A 773 9.51 -5.11 -18.89
C PHE A 773 8.31 -5.54 -19.77
N ARG A 774 8.51 -6.53 -20.64
CA ARG A 774 7.46 -7.17 -21.45
C ARG A 774 7.60 -8.68 -21.50
N GLY A 775 6.47 -9.38 -21.38
CA GLY A 775 6.44 -10.85 -21.42
C GLY A 775 6.95 -11.48 -20.13
N ASP A 776 7.46 -12.70 -20.21
CA ASP A 776 8.01 -13.47 -19.08
C ASP A 776 9.44 -13.02 -18.73
N ALA A 777 9.60 -11.73 -18.42
CA ALA A 777 10.89 -11.10 -18.13
C ALA A 777 11.38 -11.37 -16.70
N GLN A 778 12.68 -11.16 -16.46
CA GLN A 778 13.32 -11.44 -15.16
C GLN A 778 14.31 -10.35 -14.74
N ILE A 779 14.46 -10.21 -13.43
CA ILE A 779 15.56 -9.50 -12.77
C ILE A 779 16.30 -10.50 -11.89
N GLU A 780 17.56 -10.75 -12.20
CA GLU A 780 18.41 -11.66 -11.44
C GLU A 780 19.55 -10.87 -10.78
N MET A 781 19.73 -11.07 -9.47
CA MET A 781 20.81 -10.46 -8.70
C MET A 781 21.53 -11.50 -7.85
N ALA A 782 22.86 -11.56 -7.96
CA ALA A 782 23.69 -12.45 -7.16
C ALA A 782 24.93 -11.73 -6.62
N PHE A 783 25.24 -11.96 -5.34
CA PHE A 783 26.42 -11.38 -4.68
C PHE A 783 26.46 -9.84 -4.74
N VAL A 784 25.30 -9.19 -4.61
CA VAL A 784 25.17 -7.73 -4.66
C VAL A 784 25.18 -7.13 -3.26
N ASN A 785 25.91 -6.04 -3.06
CA ASN A 785 25.91 -5.26 -1.83
C ASN A 785 25.32 -3.87 -2.06
N GLU A 786 24.37 -3.43 -1.24
CA GLU A 786 23.69 -2.12 -1.36
C GLU A 786 22.98 -1.94 -2.71
N ALA A 787 21.83 -2.60 -2.87
CA ALA A 787 20.97 -2.49 -4.05
C ALA A 787 19.69 -1.73 -3.73
N ILE A 788 19.28 -0.81 -4.60
CA ILE A 788 18.00 -0.11 -4.55
C ILE A 788 17.30 -0.30 -5.89
N ILE A 789 16.17 -0.99 -5.89
CA ILE A 789 15.28 -1.18 -7.05
C ILE A 789 13.97 -0.47 -6.75
N ASP A 790 13.60 0.44 -7.63
CA ASP A 790 12.41 1.25 -7.47
C ASP A 790 11.57 1.32 -8.75
N ASN A 791 10.25 1.31 -8.61
CA ASN A 791 9.30 1.49 -9.70
C ASN A 791 9.54 0.55 -10.90
N VAL A 792 9.31 -0.74 -10.68
CA VAL A 792 9.38 -1.78 -11.71
C VAL A 792 7.99 -2.05 -12.26
N THR A 793 7.87 -2.13 -13.59
CA THR A 793 6.60 -2.43 -14.28
C THR A 793 6.77 -3.54 -15.30
N GLY A 794 5.67 -4.23 -15.62
CA GLY A 794 5.66 -5.30 -16.62
C GLY A 794 5.71 -6.73 -16.05
N TYR A 795 5.49 -6.89 -14.73
CA TYR A 795 5.38 -8.19 -14.05
C TYR A 795 6.57 -9.15 -14.21
N PRO A 796 7.85 -8.70 -14.13
CA PRO A 796 8.97 -9.64 -14.15
C PRO A 796 9.01 -10.50 -12.87
N THR A 797 9.75 -11.60 -12.87
CA THR A 797 10.20 -12.24 -11.61
C THR A 797 11.45 -11.54 -11.09
N VAL A 798 11.63 -11.49 -9.78
CA VAL A 798 12.85 -10.96 -9.15
C VAL A 798 13.51 -12.02 -8.29
N HIS A 799 14.77 -12.30 -8.56
CA HIS A 799 15.59 -13.27 -7.81
C HIS A 799 16.78 -12.55 -7.16
N VAL A 800 16.93 -12.70 -5.85
CA VAL A 800 17.98 -12.09 -5.03
C VAL A 800 18.73 -13.17 -4.28
N LEU A 801 19.97 -13.42 -4.67
CA LEU A 801 20.79 -14.51 -4.14
C LEU A 801 22.07 -13.99 -3.48
N ASN A 802 22.43 -14.54 -2.32
CA ASN A 802 23.72 -14.30 -1.65
C ASN A 802 24.09 -12.81 -1.52
N SER A 803 23.10 -11.96 -1.27
CA SER A 803 23.26 -10.50 -1.34
C SER A 803 23.16 -9.85 0.05
N THR A 804 23.49 -8.56 0.11
CA THR A 804 23.44 -7.78 1.35
C THR A 804 22.86 -6.39 1.10
N TYR A 805 21.96 -5.93 1.97
CA TYR A 805 21.35 -4.60 1.91
C TYR A 805 20.63 -4.34 0.58
N VAL A 806 19.51 -5.03 0.37
CA VAL A 806 18.68 -4.90 -0.85
C VAL A 806 17.35 -4.24 -0.49
N GLU A 807 17.01 -3.17 -1.20
CA GLU A 807 15.74 -2.45 -1.08
C GLU A 807 14.96 -2.58 -2.40
N LEU A 808 13.75 -3.13 -2.33
CA LEU A 808 12.81 -3.20 -3.45
C LEU A 808 11.56 -2.42 -3.06
N SER A 809 11.20 -1.42 -3.85
CA SER A 809 10.00 -0.63 -3.61
C SER A 809 9.20 -0.36 -4.88
N ARG A 810 7.87 -0.25 -4.75
CA ARG A 810 6.96 0.07 -5.86
C ARG A 810 7.13 -0.86 -7.07
N ALA A 811 7.40 -2.14 -6.84
CA ALA A 811 7.70 -3.10 -7.89
C ALA A 811 6.45 -3.90 -8.25
N ASN A 812 5.83 -3.65 -9.41
CA ASN A 812 4.72 -4.46 -9.91
C ASN A 812 5.27 -5.71 -10.61
N VAL A 813 5.61 -6.73 -9.82
CA VAL A 813 6.33 -7.95 -10.22
C VAL A 813 5.46 -9.20 -9.99
N SER A 814 5.83 -10.34 -10.57
CA SER A 814 5.04 -11.58 -10.42
C SER A 814 5.37 -12.31 -9.11
N SER A 815 6.65 -12.30 -8.75
CA SER A 815 7.18 -12.91 -7.53
C SER A 815 8.55 -12.33 -7.19
N ILE A 816 8.87 -12.34 -5.90
CA ILE A 816 10.16 -11.95 -5.36
C ILE A 816 10.71 -13.15 -4.57
N ASP A 817 11.84 -13.67 -5.00
CA ASP A 817 12.55 -14.74 -4.32
C ASP A 817 13.85 -14.20 -3.72
N VAL A 818 13.98 -14.33 -2.41
CA VAL A 818 15.13 -13.87 -1.63
C VAL A 818 15.76 -15.07 -0.96
N GLU A 819 16.99 -15.39 -1.35
CA GLU A 819 17.74 -16.54 -0.86
C GLU A 819 19.10 -16.13 -0.31
N SER A 820 19.47 -16.70 0.84
CA SER A 820 20.80 -16.56 1.46
C SER A 820 21.27 -15.10 1.60
N THR A 821 20.33 -14.19 1.86
CA THR A 821 20.54 -12.75 1.79
C THR A 821 20.36 -12.11 3.18
N THR A 822 21.11 -11.04 3.45
CA THR A 822 21.03 -10.30 4.73
C THR A 822 20.68 -8.84 4.53
N GLY A 823 19.67 -8.36 5.26
CA GLY A 823 19.24 -6.97 5.17
C GLY A 823 18.43 -6.73 3.91
N VAL A 824 17.16 -7.14 3.92
CA VAL A 824 16.25 -6.95 2.78
C VAL A 824 15.06 -6.13 3.20
N THR A 825 14.70 -5.15 2.37
CA THR A 825 13.49 -4.35 2.56
C THR A 825 12.66 -4.47 1.30
N ILE A 826 11.39 -4.87 1.45
CA ILE A 826 10.42 -4.97 0.37
C ILE A 826 9.20 -4.13 0.79
N SER A 827 8.75 -3.24 -0.09
CA SER A 827 7.54 -2.46 0.15
C SER A 827 6.78 -2.07 -1.10
N ASP A 828 5.47 -1.85 -0.99
CA ASP A 828 4.60 -1.40 -2.09
C ASP A 828 4.75 -2.23 -3.40
N SER A 829 5.10 -3.52 -3.30
CA SER A 829 5.58 -4.33 -4.43
C SER A 829 4.65 -5.49 -4.80
N ALA A 830 3.43 -5.53 -4.27
CA ALA A 830 2.31 -6.39 -4.69
C ALA A 830 2.71 -7.71 -5.39
N SER A 831 3.19 -8.69 -4.63
CA SER A 831 3.83 -9.91 -5.18
C SER A 831 3.74 -11.12 -4.25
N ASN A 832 4.00 -12.31 -4.78
CA ASN A 832 4.33 -13.47 -3.95
C ASN A 832 5.80 -13.40 -3.53
N ILE A 833 6.05 -13.35 -2.22
CA ILE A 833 7.37 -13.15 -1.64
C ILE A 833 7.82 -14.43 -0.94
N LEU A 834 8.97 -14.96 -1.37
CA LEU A 834 9.68 -16.04 -0.68
C LEU A 834 10.94 -15.47 -0.05
N VAL A 835 11.10 -15.68 1.26
CA VAL A 835 12.34 -15.41 2.00
C VAL A 835 12.88 -16.72 2.54
N SER A 836 14.02 -17.15 2.02
CA SER A 836 14.64 -18.43 2.35
C SER A 836 16.09 -18.26 2.80
N SER A 837 16.48 -19.00 3.84
CA SER A 837 17.86 -19.01 4.38
C SER A 837 18.45 -17.61 4.65
N SER A 838 17.59 -16.64 5.00
CA SER A 838 17.93 -15.21 5.02
C SER A 838 17.78 -14.59 6.40
N THR A 839 18.41 -13.43 6.62
CA THR A 839 18.33 -12.71 7.90
C THR A 839 18.06 -11.22 7.75
N ASN A 840 17.36 -10.62 8.72
CA ASN A 840 17.02 -9.19 8.73
C ASN A 840 16.18 -8.78 7.50
N ALA A 841 14.99 -9.34 7.35
CA ALA A 841 14.06 -8.98 6.27
C ALA A 841 12.88 -8.17 6.80
N TYR A 842 12.52 -7.10 6.09
CA TYR A 842 11.41 -6.20 6.42
C TYR A 842 10.48 -6.12 5.21
N ILE A 843 9.23 -6.56 5.39
CA ILE A 843 8.20 -6.62 4.35
C ILE A 843 7.01 -5.79 4.83
N PHE A 844 6.61 -4.77 4.07
CA PHE A 844 5.51 -3.90 4.49
C PHE A 844 4.74 -3.25 3.37
N ASP A 845 3.46 -2.94 3.63
CA ASP A 845 2.54 -2.32 2.67
C ASP A 845 2.41 -3.12 1.34
N ASP A 846 2.57 -4.45 1.43
CA ASP A 846 2.51 -5.36 0.30
C ASP A 846 1.17 -6.08 0.16
N THR A 847 0.94 -6.68 -1.02
CA THR A 847 -0.16 -7.61 -1.31
C THR A 847 0.39 -8.91 -1.87
N GLY A 848 -0.42 -9.96 -1.96
CA GLY A 848 0.03 -11.29 -2.42
C GLY A 848 0.27 -12.21 -1.22
N THR A 849 1.32 -13.03 -1.23
CA THR A 849 1.60 -13.98 -0.14
C THR A 849 3.04 -13.85 0.35
N VAL A 850 3.30 -14.22 1.61
CA VAL A 850 4.65 -14.22 2.17
C VAL A 850 4.97 -15.60 2.74
N ARG A 851 6.05 -16.21 2.26
CA ARG A 851 6.59 -17.47 2.79
C ARG A 851 7.99 -17.25 3.34
N VAL A 852 8.20 -17.65 4.59
CA VAL A 852 9.46 -17.53 5.32
C VAL A 852 9.96 -18.93 5.67
N VAL A 853 11.14 -19.30 5.18
CA VAL A 853 11.72 -20.65 5.34
C VAL A 853 13.15 -20.55 5.83
N ASN A 854 13.51 -21.31 6.87
CA ASN A 854 14.88 -21.38 7.39
C ASN A 854 15.52 -19.99 7.64
N SER A 855 14.73 -19.01 8.07
CA SER A 855 15.13 -17.61 8.13
C SER A 855 15.00 -17.03 9.53
N SER A 856 15.66 -15.90 9.79
CA SER A 856 15.55 -15.24 11.10
C SER A 856 15.49 -13.72 11.06
N ASN A 857 14.88 -13.13 12.10
CA ASN A 857 14.66 -11.70 12.20
C ASN A 857 13.91 -11.14 10.97
N VAL A 858 12.69 -11.64 10.77
CA VAL A 858 11.80 -11.24 9.67
C VAL A 858 10.61 -10.49 10.24
N THR A 859 10.33 -9.30 9.71
CA THR A 859 9.16 -8.49 10.10
C THR A 859 8.22 -8.34 8.91
N ILE A 860 6.95 -8.67 9.11
CA ILE A 860 5.85 -8.52 8.14
C ILE A 860 4.82 -7.60 8.76
N SER A 861 4.59 -6.41 8.19
CA SER A 861 3.68 -5.43 8.78
C SER A 861 2.90 -4.56 7.80
N GLY A 862 1.72 -4.07 8.18
CA GLY A 862 0.94 -3.13 7.37
C GLY A 862 0.41 -3.70 6.04
N SER A 863 0.56 -5.00 5.80
CA SER A 863 0.30 -5.62 4.51
C SER A 863 -1.12 -6.18 4.42
N ALA A 864 -1.67 -6.21 3.20
CA ALA A 864 -2.95 -6.84 2.88
C ALA A 864 -2.67 -8.10 2.07
N LEU A 865 -2.34 -9.19 2.76
CA LEU A 865 -1.86 -10.43 2.17
C LEU A 865 -2.98 -11.45 2.07
N GLY A 866 -2.87 -12.32 1.07
CA GLY A 866 -3.84 -13.35 0.75
C GLY A 866 -4.72 -13.00 -0.44
N SER A 867 -5.92 -13.58 -0.48
CA SER A 867 -6.91 -13.57 -1.58
C SER A 867 -6.83 -14.72 -2.60
N CYS A 868 -6.11 -15.80 -2.29
CA CYS A 868 -6.11 -17.05 -3.04
C CYS A 868 -6.41 -18.27 -2.14
N ASP A 869 -6.61 -19.44 -2.75
CA ASP A 869 -6.69 -20.75 -2.06
C ASP A 869 -5.28 -21.16 -1.58
N CYS A 870 -4.71 -20.37 -0.68
CA CYS A 870 -3.28 -20.36 -0.30
C CYS A 870 -3.11 -19.81 1.12
N ASN A 871 -1.96 -20.01 1.78
CA ASN A 871 -1.65 -19.31 3.03
C ASN A 871 -1.25 -17.86 2.73
N ALA A 872 -1.83 -16.88 3.43
CA ALA A 872 -1.40 -15.49 3.33
C ALA A 872 0.02 -15.32 3.88
N VAL A 873 0.31 -15.96 5.01
CA VAL A 873 1.65 -16.04 5.62
C VAL A 873 1.97 -17.48 6.04
N SER A 874 3.11 -17.99 5.60
CA SER A 874 3.63 -19.29 6.02
C SER A 874 5.04 -19.14 6.58
N ILE A 875 5.26 -19.64 7.80
CA ILE A 875 6.54 -19.56 8.52
C ILE A 875 6.96 -20.99 8.85
N GLN A 876 8.13 -21.39 8.34
CA GLN A 876 8.66 -22.74 8.48
C GLN A 876 10.14 -22.72 8.88
N ASP A 877 10.54 -23.57 9.84
CA ASP A 877 11.93 -23.73 10.28
C ASP A 877 12.62 -22.38 10.64
N SER A 878 11.87 -21.41 11.15
CA SER A 878 12.31 -20.01 11.25
C SER A 878 12.26 -19.48 12.69
N SER A 879 12.98 -18.39 12.97
CA SER A 879 12.98 -17.78 14.30
C SER A 879 13.00 -16.25 14.33
N TYR A 880 12.48 -15.65 15.41
CA TYR A 880 12.38 -14.19 15.54
C TYR A 880 11.59 -13.57 14.39
N VAL A 881 10.40 -14.11 14.13
CA VAL A 881 9.49 -13.62 13.09
C VAL A 881 8.38 -12.81 13.75
N ARG A 882 8.14 -11.58 13.27
CA ARG A 882 7.06 -10.71 13.72
C ARG A 882 6.07 -10.48 12.58
N VAL A 883 4.81 -10.83 12.80
CA VAL A 883 3.68 -10.56 11.90
C VAL A 883 2.74 -9.61 12.62
N SER A 884 2.72 -8.33 12.24
CA SER A 884 1.91 -7.34 12.97
C SER A 884 1.19 -6.29 12.14
N ALA A 885 -0.03 -5.93 12.55
CA ALA A 885 -0.84 -4.90 11.89
C ALA A 885 -1.18 -5.21 10.41
N ASN A 886 -1.42 -6.48 10.09
CA ASN A 886 -1.78 -6.92 8.74
C ASN A 886 -3.27 -7.28 8.62
N HIS A 887 -3.76 -7.29 7.38
CA HIS A 887 -5.03 -7.91 6.99
C HIS A 887 -4.72 -9.17 6.18
N LEU A 888 -5.09 -10.35 6.69
CA LEU A 888 -4.61 -11.64 6.19
C LEU A 888 -5.79 -12.55 5.83
N GLU A 889 -5.88 -12.97 4.56
CA GLU A 889 -6.97 -13.83 4.05
C GLU A 889 -6.47 -15.08 3.30
N GLY A 890 -6.67 -16.29 3.85
CA GLY A 890 -6.17 -17.52 3.21
C GLY A 890 -6.57 -18.84 3.89
N GLU A 891 -5.99 -19.96 3.45
CA GLU A 891 -6.40 -21.33 3.80
C GLU A 891 -5.29 -22.25 4.37
N PRO A 892 -5.19 -22.42 5.71
CA PRO A 892 -5.41 -21.41 6.74
C PRO A 892 -4.61 -20.13 6.45
N SER A 893 -5.05 -18.99 6.99
CA SER A 893 -4.43 -17.70 6.63
C SER A 893 -2.99 -17.56 7.12
N VAL A 894 -2.72 -17.93 8.38
CA VAL A 894 -1.37 -17.93 8.96
C VAL A 894 -0.97 -19.31 9.43
N VAL A 895 0.18 -19.80 8.97
CA VAL A 895 0.76 -21.08 9.41
C VAL A 895 2.13 -20.85 10.02
N VAL A 896 2.36 -21.41 11.21
CA VAL A 896 3.66 -21.45 11.89
C VAL A 896 4.01 -22.91 12.18
N ALA A 897 5.02 -23.42 11.49
CA ALA A 897 5.48 -24.81 11.62
C ALA A 897 6.96 -24.87 11.98
N ASP A 898 7.33 -25.75 12.92
CA ASP A 898 8.73 -26.06 13.26
C ASP A 898 9.57 -24.80 13.59
N SER A 899 8.93 -23.79 14.17
CA SER A 899 9.48 -22.43 14.32
C SER A 899 9.47 -21.97 15.78
N SER A 900 10.32 -21.00 16.10
CA SER A 900 10.44 -20.46 17.47
C SER A 900 10.51 -18.93 17.56
N PHE A 901 10.13 -18.34 18.69
CA PHE A 901 10.16 -16.88 18.88
C PHE A 901 9.36 -16.13 17.80
N VAL A 902 8.10 -16.55 17.59
CA VAL A 902 7.20 -15.93 16.61
C VAL A 902 6.15 -15.08 17.33
N GLU A 903 5.99 -13.82 16.91
CA GLU A 903 4.94 -12.94 17.40
C GLU A 903 3.94 -12.63 16.29
N VAL A 904 2.67 -12.97 16.49
CA VAL A 904 1.54 -12.59 15.64
C VAL A 904 0.68 -11.61 16.43
N SER A 905 0.78 -10.31 16.13
CA SER A 905 0.12 -9.27 16.93
C SER A 905 -0.67 -8.23 16.15
N ASP A 906 -1.80 -7.79 16.69
CA ASP A 906 -2.58 -6.66 16.14
C ASP A 906 -3.05 -6.88 14.68
N ASN A 907 -3.28 -8.12 14.25
CA ASN A 907 -3.73 -8.46 12.88
C ASN A 907 -5.25 -8.72 12.79
N GLN A 908 -5.80 -8.54 11.59
CA GLN A 908 -7.11 -9.07 11.20
C GLN A 908 -6.88 -10.31 10.34
N ILE A 909 -7.26 -11.49 10.84
CA ILE A 909 -6.96 -12.77 10.20
C ILE A 909 -8.26 -13.50 9.93
N THR A 910 -8.55 -13.72 8.65
CA THR A 910 -9.73 -14.45 8.21
C THR A 910 -9.30 -15.62 7.32
N GLY A 911 -9.93 -16.78 7.46
CA GLY A 911 -9.68 -17.89 6.53
C GLY A 911 -10.88 -18.81 6.42
N PRO A 912 -11.28 -19.28 5.23
CA PRO A 912 -12.47 -20.12 5.08
C PRO A 912 -12.36 -21.45 5.83
N ILE A 913 -11.15 -22.01 5.98
CA ILE A 913 -10.91 -23.27 6.71
C ILE A 913 -10.16 -23.10 8.05
N GLY A 914 -9.74 -21.87 8.41
CA GLY A 914 -9.02 -21.57 9.65
C GLY A 914 -8.25 -20.26 9.56
N ALA A 915 -8.15 -19.51 10.66
CA ALA A 915 -7.40 -18.25 10.71
C ALA A 915 -5.91 -18.51 10.97
N ILE A 916 -5.59 -19.31 11.98
CA ILE A 916 -4.21 -19.57 12.40
C ILE A 916 -3.98 -21.04 12.75
N GLU A 917 -2.87 -21.60 12.26
CA GLU A 917 -2.40 -22.94 12.58
C GLU A 917 -0.97 -22.89 13.13
N LEU A 918 -0.78 -23.36 14.35
CA LEU A 918 0.51 -23.48 15.03
C LEU A 918 0.86 -24.96 15.22
N ARG A 919 2.01 -25.39 14.70
CA ARG A 919 2.45 -26.79 14.73
C ARG A 919 3.91 -26.95 15.09
N ALA A 920 4.21 -27.89 15.98
CA ALA A 920 5.59 -28.25 16.35
C ALA A 920 6.45 -27.02 16.70
N CYS A 921 5.87 -26.06 17.41
CA CYS A 921 6.39 -24.71 17.57
C CYS A 921 6.78 -24.40 19.03
N SER A 922 7.63 -23.40 19.26
CA SER A 922 7.91 -22.93 20.62
C SER A 922 8.03 -21.42 20.77
N ASP A 923 7.73 -20.89 21.96
CA ASP A 923 7.88 -19.45 22.23
C ASP A 923 7.08 -18.57 21.23
N VAL A 924 5.80 -18.92 21.02
CA VAL A 924 4.90 -18.21 20.10
C VAL A 924 3.92 -17.33 20.87
N SER A 925 3.75 -16.08 20.47
CA SER A 925 2.74 -15.16 21.01
C SER A 925 1.72 -14.77 19.95
N VAL A 926 0.43 -14.96 20.24
CA VAL A 926 -0.71 -14.50 19.45
C VAL A 926 -1.47 -13.48 20.28
N LEU A 927 -1.29 -12.19 19.98
CA LEU A 927 -1.67 -11.09 20.86
C LEU A 927 -2.53 -10.02 20.16
N ARG A 928 -3.69 -9.65 20.71
CA ARG A 928 -4.55 -8.56 20.18
C ARG A 928 -4.99 -8.72 18.71
N ASN A 929 -5.17 -9.94 18.24
CA ASN A 929 -5.68 -10.20 16.89
C ASN A 929 -7.20 -10.33 16.87
N ARG A 930 -7.79 -10.08 15.70
CA ARG A 930 -9.16 -10.48 15.37
C ARG A 930 -9.11 -11.69 14.45
N LEU A 931 -9.52 -12.85 14.98
CA LEU A 931 -9.48 -14.13 14.28
C LEU A 931 -10.88 -14.56 13.89
N ALA A 932 -11.09 -14.89 12.61
CA ALA A 932 -12.35 -15.42 12.12
C ALA A 932 -12.14 -16.55 11.10
N ALA A 933 -13.00 -17.57 11.14
CA ALA A 933 -13.02 -18.61 10.11
C ALA A 933 -14.37 -18.68 9.40
N GLY A 934 -14.36 -18.96 8.09
CA GLY A 934 -15.55 -19.06 7.24
C GLY A 934 -16.18 -20.45 7.18
N ASP A 935 -17.05 -20.65 6.18
CA ASP A 935 -17.79 -21.90 5.98
C ASP A 935 -16.82 -23.04 5.59
N GLY A 936 -16.72 -24.07 6.44
CA GLY A 936 -15.96 -25.29 6.16
C GLY A 936 -14.79 -25.58 7.10
N GLY A 937 -14.37 -24.60 7.92
CA GLY A 937 -13.32 -24.79 8.92
C GLY A 937 -13.79 -25.41 10.24
N ASP A 938 -13.12 -26.48 10.68
CA ASP A 938 -13.36 -27.08 12.00
C ASP A 938 -12.88 -26.17 13.15
N THR A 939 -11.79 -25.41 12.94
CA THR A 939 -11.13 -24.64 14.01
C THR A 939 -10.68 -23.25 13.54
N VAL A 940 -10.95 -22.19 14.31
CA VAL A 940 -10.44 -20.84 14.00
C VAL A 940 -8.94 -20.72 14.29
N ALA A 941 -8.51 -21.15 15.48
CA ALA A 941 -7.11 -21.18 15.90
C ALA A 941 -6.72 -22.57 16.39
N LEU A 942 -5.79 -23.22 15.69
CA LEU A 942 -5.27 -24.54 16.05
C LEU A 942 -3.86 -24.42 16.65
N VAL A 943 -3.64 -25.08 17.79
CA VAL A 943 -2.34 -25.25 18.43
C VAL A 943 -2.08 -26.75 18.63
N SER A 944 -1.06 -27.28 17.98
CA SER A 944 -0.69 -28.70 18.11
C SER A 944 0.80 -28.88 18.29
N GLU A 945 1.19 -29.74 19.23
CA GLU A 945 2.60 -30.09 19.47
C GLU A 945 3.49 -28.88 19.79
N CYS A 946 2.94 -27.83 20.42
CA CYS A 946 3.69 -26.62 20.74
C CYS A 946 4.02 -26.49 22.24
N GLU A 947 5.07 -25.73 22.53
CA GLU A 947 5.53 -25.41 23.88
C GLU A 947 5.64 -23.89 24.10
N ARG A 948 5.29 -23.37 25.29
CA ARG A 948 5.43 -21.93 25.61
C ARG A 948 4.66 -21.03 24.63
N VAL A 949 3.37 -21.30 24.44
CA VAL A 949 2.48 -20.48 23.59
C VAL A 949 1.65 -19.53 24.46
N SER A 950 1.56 -18.26 24.08
CA SER A 950 0.69 -17.27 24.70
C SER A 950 -0.37 -16.77 23.72
N ILE A 951 -1.64 -17.02 24.01
CA ILE A 951 -2.79 -16.51 23.25
C ILE A 951 -3.49 -15.49 24.14
N SER A 952 -3.31 -14.21 23.84
CA SER A 952 -3.79 -13.15 24.71
C SER A 952 -4.50 -12.00 24.02
N GLU A 953 -5.53 -11.46 24.67
CA GLU A 953 -6.25 -10.25 24.23
C GLU A 953 -6.86 -10.34 22.81
N ASN A 954 -7.08 -11.56 22.28
CA ASN A 954 -7.65 -11.75 20.95
C ASN A 954 -9.18 -11.74 20.98
N THR A 955 -9.80 -11.34 19.87
CA THR A 955 -11.22 -11.58 19.60
C THR A 955 -11.34 -12.74 18.61
N ILE A 956 -11.95 -13.84 19.04
CA ILE A 956 -12.06 -15.07 18.26
C ILE A 956 -13.54 -15.42 18.09
N SER A 957 -14.01 -15.46 16.84
CA SER A 957 -15.42 -15.71 16.52
C SER A 957 -15.55 -16.27 15.11
N PRO A 958 -16.59 -17.06 14.77
CA PRO A 958 -16.82 -17.46 13.39
C PRO A 958 -17.15 -16.27 12.50
N CYS A 959 -16.87 -16.42 11.21
CA CYS A 959 -17.32 -15.56 10.14
C CYS A 959 -18.62 -16.16 9.58
N CYS A 960 -19.74 -15.43 9.74
CA CYS A 960 -21.06 -15.69 9.15
C CYS A 960 -21.82 -16.96 9.61
N ARG A 961 -22.87 -16.78 10.44
CA ARG A 961 -24.10 -17.60 10.71
C ARG A 961 -24.11 -19.15 10.69
N TYR A 962 -23.03 -19.89 10.44
CA TYR A 962 -23.01 -21.36 10.44
C TYR A 962 -21.89 -21.95 11.34
N ASP A 963 -22.04 -23.23 11.70
CA ASP A 963 -21.37 -23.90 12.82
C ASP A 963 -19.86 -24.14 12.59
N THR A 964 -18.99 -23.23 13.07
CA THR A 964 -17.59 -23.59 13.35
C THR A 964 -17.52 -24.48 14.60
N SER A 965 -16.84 -25.62 14.50
CA SER A 965 -16.76 -26.61 15.59
C SER A 965 -15.98 -26.07 16.81
N TYR A 966 -14.83 -25.41 16.61
CA TYR A 966 -13.94 -24.95 17.68
C TYR A 966 -13.40 -23.53 17.41
N LEU A 967 -13.42 -22.62 18.39
CA LEU A 967 -12.71 -21.33 18.23
C LEU A 967 -11.22 -21.52 18.47
N LEU A 968 -10.86 -22.18 19.57
CA LEU A 968 -9.49 -22.48 19.91
C LEU A 968 -9.37 -23.96 20.26
N ASP A 969 -8.52 -24.68 19.54
CA ASP A 969 -8.19 -26.07 19.80
C ASP A 969 -6.71 -26.23 20.16
N VAL A 970 -6.44 -26.83 21.32
CA VAL A 970 -5.09 -27.08 21.81
C VAL A 970 -4.91 -28.59 22.01
N SER A 971 -3.95 -29.18 21.32
CA SER A 971 -3.67 -30.61 21.36
C SER A 971 -2.19 -30.91 21.58
N ARG A 972 -1.88 -31.94 22.38
CA ARG A 972 -0.51 -32.45 22.58
C ARG A 972 0.52 -31.35 22.89
N SER A 973 0.10 -30.32 23.63
CA SER A 973 0.89 -29.11 23.88
C SER A 973 1.13 -28.90 25.37
N ASN A 974 2.15 -28.13 25.74
CA ASN A 974 2.44 -27.82 27.13
C ASN A 974 2.85 -26.36 27.37
N ASN A 975 2.60 -25.87 28.58
CA ASN A 975 2.92 -24.49 28.97
C ASN A 975 2.25 -23.44 28.06
N VAL A 976 0.94 -23.62 27.79
CA VAL A 976 0.12 -22.68 27.01
C VAL A 976 -0.68 -21.77 27.95
N THR A 977 -0.66 -20.47 27.69
CA THR A 977 -1.47 -19.48 28.42
C THR A 977 -2.53 -18.88 27.50
N ILE A 978 -3.80 -18.97 27.89
CA ILE A 978 -4.94 -18.39 27.18
C ILE A 978 -5.54 -17.32 28.10
N THR A 979 -5.30 -16.04 27.81
CA THR A 979 -5.69 -14.97 28.73
C THR A 979 -6.28 -13.71 28.11
N GLY A 980 -7.33 -13.14 28.71
CA GLY A 980 -7.89 -11.86 28.25
C GLY A 980 -8.60 -11.92 26.89
N ASN A 981 -8.91 -13.10 26.36
CA ASN A 981 -9.53 -13.26 25.04
C ASN A 981 -11.06 -13.14 25.10
N ASN A 982 -11.69 -12.72 24.00
CA ASN A 982 -13.14 -12.71 23.82
C ASN A 982 -13.52 -13.80 22.81
N LEU A 983 -14.15 -14.88 23.29
CA LEU A 983 -14.52 -16.06 22.51
C LEU A 983 -16.04 -16.22 22.44
N SER A 984 -16.62 -16.15 21.24
CA SER A 984 -18.08 -16.18 21.11
C SER A 984 -18.64 -16.83 19.85
N ASN A 985 -19.88 -17.32 19.98
CA ASN A 985 -20.76 -17.80 18.92
C ASN A 985 -20.31 -19.09 18.21
N SER A 986 -19.64 -20.03 18.87
CA SER A 986 -19.24 -21.33 18.28
C SER A 986 -19.92 -22.53 18.93
N THR A 987 -19.68 -23.73 18.38
CA THR A 987 -20.03 -24.98 19.06
C THR A 987 -19.19 -25.18 20.32
N VAL A 988 -17.87 -25.01 20.26
CA VAL A 988 -16.97 -25.07 21.42
C VAL A 988 -16.04 -23.86 21.42
N ALA A 989 -15.93 -23.15 22.54
CA ALA A 989 -15.06 -21.99 22.61
C ALA A 989 -13.58 -22.39 22.76
N VAL A 990 -13.26 -23.25 23.73
CA VAL A 990 -11.90 -23.74 23.94
C VAL A 990 -11.94 -25.25 24.14
N ARG A 991 -11.24 -25.99 23.29
CA ARG A 991 -10.98 -27.42 23.46
C ARG A 991 -9.51 -27.64 23.79
N VAL A 992 -9.24 -28.47 24.80
CA VAL A 992 -7.89 -28.89 25.17
C VAL A 992 -7.86 -30.42 25.29
N THR A 993 -6.97 -31.05 24.53
CA THR A 993 -6.83 -32.52 24.50
C THR A 993 -5.37 -32.95 24.65
N ASP A 994 -5.11 -34.03 25.40
CA ASP A 994 -3.77 -34.64 25.54
C ASP A 994 -2.66 -33.63 25.93
N SER A 995 -2.99 -32.62 26.75
CA SER A 995 -2.12 -31.45 27.00
C SER A 995 -1.91 -31.21 28.50
N SER A 996 -0.82 -30.53 28.84
CA SER A 996 -0.42 -30.36 30.25
C SER A 996 0.14 -28.98 30.59
N ASP A 997 -0.06 -28.54 31.84
CA ASP A 997 0.47 -27.28 32.38
C ASP A 997 -0.05 -26.04 31.62
N LEU A 998 -1.38 -25.90 31.47
CA LEU A 998 -2.01 -24.73 30.85
C LEU A 998 -2.65 -23.80 31.89
N THR A 999 -2.71 -22.52 31.56
CA THR A 999 -3.51 -21.53 32.30
C THR A 999 -4.54 -20.87 31.39
N ILE A 1000 -5.81 -20.90 31.79
CA ILE A 1000 -6.93 -20.26 31.10
C ILE A 1000 -7.55 -19.25 32.08
N ASN A 1001 -7.30 -17.95 31.90
CA ASN A 1001 -7.78 -16.93 32.82
C ASN A 1001 -8.15 -15.60 32.19
N ASP A 1002 -9.02 -14.82 32.82
CA ASP A 1002 -9.42 -13.47 32.38
C ASP A 1002 -10.13 -13.45 31.01
N ASN A 1003 -10.60 -14.59 30.50
CA ASN A 1003 -11.27 -14.66 29.21
C ASN A 1003 -12.78 -14.41 29.35
N ASN A 1004 -13.38 -13.79 28.33
CA ASN A 1004 -14.82 -13.65 28.18
C ASN A 1004 -15.33 -14.71 27.20
N ILE A 1005 -16.06 -15.71 27.71
CA ILE A 1005 -16.53 -16.88 26.96
C ILE A 1005 -18.04 -16.84 26.91
N ARG A 1006 -18.62 -16.47 25.76
CA ARG A 1006 -20.04 -16.14 25.68
C ARG A 1006 -20.78 -16.72 24.49
N SER A 1007 -22.04 -17.10 24.72
CA SER A 1007 -22.97 -17.51 23.65
C SER A 1007 -22.47 -18.69 22.80
N ASN A 1008 -21.70 -19.61 23.39
CA ASN A 1008 -21.24 -20.84 22.74
C ASN A 1008 -22.10 -22.04 23.17
N ALA A 1009 -22.18 -23.08 22.35
CA ALA A 1009 -22.85 -24.32 22.77
C ALA A 1009 -22.09 -25.00 23.91
N GLN A 1010 -20.75 -24.95 23.88
CA GLN A 1010 -19.86 -25.37 24.96
C GLN A 1010 -18.79 -24.30 25.22
N GLY A 1011 -18.53 -23.97 26.49
CA GLY A 1011 -17.47 -23.05 26.89
C GLY A 1011 -16.09 -23.68 26.79
N VAL A 1012 -15.58 -24.22 27.91
CA VAL A 1012 -14.26 -24.88 27.98
C VAL A 1012 -14.42 -26.40 28.11
N VAL A 1013 -13.77 -27.15 27.23
CA VAL A 1013 -13.77 -28.62 27.22
C VAL A 1013 -12.35 -29.12 27.40
N LEU A 1014 -12.09 -29.81 28.52
CA LEU A 1014 -10.82 -30.45 28.81
C LEU A 1014 -10.99 -31.97 28.72
N ASN A 1015 -10.08 -32.63 28.01
CA ASN A 1015 -10.12 -34.09 27.82
C ASN A 1015 -8.71 -34.70 27.86
N ASP A 1016 -8.47 -35.65 28.77
CA ASP A 1016 -7.16 -36.28 28.98
C ASP A 1016 -6.05 -35.21 29.19
N THR A 1017 -6.24 -34.40 30.23
CA THR A 1017 -5.37 -33.25 30.52
C THR A 1017 -4.79 -33.31 31.93
N MET A 1018 -3.66 -32.61 32.11
CA MET A 1018 -2.95 -32.56 33.38
C MET A 1018 -2.59 -31.13 33.82
N ASN A 1019 -2.77 -30.83 35.11
CA ASN A 1019 -2.36 -29.55 35.73
C ASN A 1019 -2.92 -28.29 35.04
N ILE A 1020 -4.12 -28.35 34.48
CA ILE A 1020 -4.78 -27.17 33.87
C ILE A 1020 -5.36 -26.29 34.98
N ARG A 1021 -5.09 -24.98 34.91
CA ARG A 1021 -5.66 -23.97 35.82
C ARG A 1021 -6.65 -23.08 35.09
N VAL A 1022 -7.92 -23.11 35.48
CA VAL A 1022 -8.99 -22.31 34.88
C VAL A 1022 -9.61 -21.39 35.94
N PHE A 1023 -9.38 -20.08 35.88
CA PHE A 1023 -9.90 -19.16 36.90
C PHE A 1023 -10.12 -17.75 36.32
N HIS A 1024 -10.93 -16.92 36.95
CA HIS A 1024 -11.17 -15.52 36.53
C HIS A 1024 -11.75 -15.35 35.11
N ASN A 1025 -12.35 -16.41 34.54
CA ASN A 1025 -13.06 -16.31 33.28
C ASN A 1025 -14.54 -15.96 33.49
N ASN A 1026 -15.14 -15.29 32.51
CA ASN A 1026 -16.56 -14.99 32.46
C ASN A 1026 -17.28 -15.95 31.53
N PHE A 1027 -18.03 -16.92 32.08
CA PHE A 1027 -18.88 -17.82 31.31
C PHE A 1027 -20.29 -17.24 31.20
N LEU A 1028 -20.60 -16.62 30.05
CA LEU A 1028 -21.84 -15.88 29.83
C LEU A 1028 -22.76 -16.58 28.82
N ASN A 1029 -23.93 -17.06 29.26
CA ASN A 1029 -24.98 -17.59 28.37
C ASN A 1029 -24.51 -18.73 27.43
N ASN A 1030 -23.60 -19.60 27.89
CA ASN A 1030 -23.23 -20.81 27.16
C ASN A 1030 -24.23 -21.95 27.46
N THR A 1031 -24.53 -22.81 26.48
CA THR A 1031 -25.49 -23.92 26.69
C THR A 1031 -24.93 -24.95 27.68
N LEU A 1032 -23.67 -25.35 27.49
CA LEU A 1032 -22.85 -26.10 28.43
C LEU A 1032 -21.62 -25.24 28.78
N ARG A 1033 -21.34 -25.03 30.07
CA ARG A 1033 -20.35 -24.03 30.49
C ARG A 1033 -18.94 -24.61 30.46
N ALA A 1034 -18.79 -25.82 31.01
CA ALA A 1034 -17.51 -26.51 31.11
C ALA A 1034 -17.67 -28.04 31.18
N SER A 1035 -16.64 -28.77 30.78
CA SER A 1035 -16.47 -30.22 30.99
C SER A 1035 -14.99 -30.55 31.22
N ASP A 1036 -14.72 -31.47 32.15
CA ASP A 1036 -13.35 -31.85 32.54
C ASP A 1036 -13.19 -33.39 32.65
N THR A 1037 -13.06 -34.06 31.51
CA THR A 1037 -13.03 -35.53 31.44
C THR A 1037 -11.61 -36.08 31.47
N TYR A 1038 -11.42 -37.18 32.21
CA TYR A 1038 -10.11 -37.86 32.36
C TYR A 1038 -9.00 -36.94 32.90
N ALA A 1039 -9.38 -36.02 33.79
CA ALA A 1039 -8.49 -35.01 34.36
C ALA A 1039 -7.51 -35.57 35.40
N THR A 1040 -6.30 -35.02 35.43
CA THR A 1040 -5.35 -35.20 36.53
C THR A 1040 -4.88 -33.85 37.08
N HIS A 1041 -5.26 -33.53 38.32
CA HIS A 1041 -4.87 -32.29 39.03
C HIS A 1041 -5.31 -30.97 38.37
N ASN A 1042 -6.34 -30.98 37.51
CA ASN A 1042 -6.96 -29.76 37.02
C ASN A 1042 -7.66 -29.01 38.16
N VAL A 1043 -7.62 -27.68 38.12
CA VAL A 1043 -8.26 -26.80 39.11
C VAL A 1043 -9.03 -25.68 38.41
N TRP A 1044 -10.24 -25.42 38.89
CA TRP A 1044 -11.17 -24.43 38.33
C TRP A 1044 -11.31 -23.18 39.20
N ASP A 1045 -10.30 -22.89 40.01
CA ASP A 1045 -10.21 -21.69 40.83
C ASP A 1045 -8.76 -21.32 41.15
N ASN A 1046 -8.54 -20.09 41.62
CA ASN A 1046 -7.23 -19.61 42.08
C ASN A 1046 -7.12 -19.55 43.62
N GLY A 1047 -8.00 -20.27 44.34
CA GLY A 1047 -8.06 -20.27 45.79
C GLY A 1047 -8.57 -18.97 46.42
N TYR A 1048 -8.84 -19.00 47.73
CA TYR A 1048 -9.26 -17.83 48.49
C TYR A 1048 -8.08 -16.94 48.92
N PRO A 1049 -8.17 -15.59 48.82
CA PRO A 1049 -9.34 -14.79 48.44
C PRO A 1049 -9.41 -14.43 46.94
N SER A 1050 -8.58 -15.04 46.09
CA SER A 1050 -8.55 -14.71 44.66
C SER A 1050 -9.87 -15.07 43.97
N GLY A 1051 -10.51 -16.17 44.37
CA GLY A 1051 -11.74 -16.67 43.76
C GLY A 1051 -11.49 -17.53 42.52
N GLY A 1052 -12.60 -17.94 41.90
CA GLY A 1052 -12.66 -18.80 40.72
C GLY A 1052 -13.21 -18.07 39.51
N ASN A 1053 -14.15 -18.67 38.79
CA ASN A 1053 -14.75 -18.14 37.58
C ASN A 1053 -16.12 -17.52 37.87
N TYR A 1054 -16.58 -16.64 36.98
CA TYR A 1054 -17.96 -16.17 36.98
C TYR A 1054 -18.82 -17.03 36.06
N TRP A 1055 -19.98 -17.47 36.56
CA TRP A 1055 -20.92 -18.32 35.84
C TRP A 1055 -22.28 -17.62 35.80
N SER A 1056 -22.80 -17.32 34.60
CA SER A 1056 -24.03 -16.54 34.47
C SER A 1056 -25.30 -17.24 35.02
N ASP A 1057 -25.26 -18.55 35.23
CA ASP A 1057 -26.32 -19.36 35.83
C ASP A 1057 -26.09 -19.66 37.33
N TYR A 1058 -25.02 -19.14 37.93
CA TYR A 1058 -24.79 -19.28 39.36
C TYR A 1058 -25.82 -18.46 40.15
N THR A 1059 -26.56 -19.14 41.02
CA THR A 1059 -27.62 -18.55 41.87
C THR A 1059 -27.32 -18.69 43.36
N GLY A 1060 -26.09 -19.08 43.70
CA GLY A 1060 -25.65 -19.23 45.09
C GLY A 1060 -25.60 -17.89 45.82
N VAL A 1061 -25.75 -17.97 47.15
CA VAL A 1061 -25.72 -16.80 48.04
C VAL A 1061 -24.27 -16.46 48.38
N ASP A 1062 -23.97 -15.17 48.50
CA ASP A 1062 -22.73 -14.66 49.10
C ASP A 1062 -23.07 -13.92 50.39
N ASN A 1063 -22.92 -14.63 51.51
CA ASN A 1063 -23.13 -14.10 52.85
C ASN A 1063 -21.92 -14.34 53.76
N CYS A 1064 -20.99 -15.22 53.40
CA CYS A 1064 -19.93 -15.70 54.25
C CYS A 1064 -18.56 -15.55 53.57
N ALA A 1065 -17.57 -15.08 54.33
CA ALA A 1065 -16.20 -14.99 53.84
C ALA A 1065 -15.31 -16.18 54.27
N GLY A 1066 -14.08 -16.17 53.78
CA GLY A 1066 -12.99 -17.04 54.26
C GLY A 1066 -12.74 -18.27 53.38
N ALA A 1067 -11.61 -18.95 53.60
CA ALA A 1067 -11.23 -20.11 52.78
C ALA A 1067 -12.23 -21.29 52.85
N MET A 1068 -13.05 -21.37 53.90
CA MET A 1068 -14.14 -22.35 54.05
C MET A 1068 -15.53 -21.74 53.82
N GLN A 1069 -15.62 -20.45 53.44
CA GLN A 1069 -16.88 -19.72 53.21
C GLN A 1069 -17.89 -19.85 54.37
N ASN A 1070 -17.41 -19.69 55.61
CA ASN A 1070 -18.21 -19.93 56.83
C ASN A 1070 -18.11 -18.80 57.87
N LEU A 1071 -17.56 -17.64 57.50
CA LEU A 1071 -17.47 -16.45 58.36
C LEU A 1071 -18.58 -15.47 58.00
N CYS A 1072 -19.72 -15.55 58.69
CA CYS A 1072 -20.94 -14.81 58.32
C CYS A 1072 -21.45 -13.87 59.45
N PRO A 1073 -22.16 -12.77 59.13
CA PRO A 1073 -22.35 -12.20 57.80
C PRO A 1073 -21.11 -11.38 57.37
N SER A 1074 -20.50 -11.72 56.23
CA SER A 1074 -19.38 -10.99 55.65
C SER A 1074 -19.28 -11.29 54.14
N PRO A 1075 -20.20 -10.77 53.30
CA PRO A 1075 -20.13 -10.97 51.86
C PRO A 1075 -18.81 -10.48 51.27
N ASP A 1076 -18.21 -11.23 50.35
CA ASP A 1076 -16.89 -10.93 49.81
C ASP A 1076 -16.75 -11.05 48.28
N GLY A 1077 -17.87 -11.26 47.60
CA GLY A 1077 -17.95 -11.40 46.15
C GLY A 1077 -17.76 -12.83 45.66
N ILE A 1078 -17.42 -13.77 46.55
CA ILE A 1078 -17.29 -15.20 46.28
C ILE A 1078 -18.52 -15.90 46.85
N GLY A 1079 -19.09 -16.83 46.10
CA GLY A 1079 -20.28 -17.54 46.52
C GLY A 1079 -20.01 -18.58 47.61
N ASP A 1080 -20.94 -18.68 48.58
CA ASP A 1080 -20.81 -19.54 49.76
C ASP A 1080 -20.79 -21.05 49.40
N THR A 1081 -21.34 -21.39 48.23
CA THR A 1081 -21.42 -22.78 47.71
C THR A 1081 -20.65 -22.94 46.41
N ALA A 1082 -19.84 -24.00 46.31
CA ALA A 1082 -19.10 -24.33 45.10
C ALA A 1082 -20.02 -24.58 43.87
N TYR A 1083 -19.57 -24.24 42.67
CA TYR A 1083 -20.30 -24.48 41.41
C TYR A 1083 -19.79 -25.77 40.75
N SER A 1084 -20.65 -26.78 40.70
CA SER A 1084 -20.34 -28.10 40.13
C SER A 1084 -20.91 -28.25 38.71
N PHE A 1085 -20.12 -28.84 37.81
CA PHE A 1085 -20.50 -29.16 36.43
C PHE A 1085 -19.97 -30.56 36.07
N SER A 1086 -20.10 -30.97 34.81
CA SER A 1086 -19.68 -32.30 34.35
C SER A 1086 -18.20 -32.57 34.64
N PHE A 1087 -17.94 -33.46 35.59
CA PHE A 1087 -16.61 -33.96 35.97
C PHE A 1087 -15.64 -32.91 36.56
N GLY A 1088 -16.13 -31.73 36.97
CA GLY A 1088 -15.32 -30.66 37.57
C GLY A 1088 -16.10 -29.80 38.57
N ASN A 1089 -15.38 -28.99 39.35
CA ASN A 1089 -15.96 -28.11 40.36
C ASN A 1089 -15.11 -26.85 40.58
N ASP A 1090 -15.77 -25.69 40.52
CA ASP A 1090 -15.21 -24.41 40.97
C ASP A 1090 -15.57 -24.18 42.44
N ARG A 1091 -14.57 -24.18 43.32
CA ARG A 1091 -14.77 -24.07 44.77
C ARG A 1091 -15.08 -22.65 45.23
N TYR A 1092 -14.77 -21.65 44.41
CA TYR A 1092 -14.88 -20.24 44.78
C TYR A 1092 -15.55 -19.43 43.64
N PRO A 1093 -16.76 -19.79 43.18
CA PRO A 1093 -17.41 -19.10 42.08
C PRO A 1093 -17.64 -17.62 42.41
N LEU A 1094 -17.40 -16.75 41.44
CA LEU A 1094 -17.61 -15.32 41.60
C LEU A 1094 -19.09 -14.98 41.46
N THR A 1095 -19.59 -14.06 42.28
CA THR A 1095 -20.99 -13.59 42.22
C THR A 1095 -21.23 -12.49 41.18
N GLN A 1096 -20.15 -11.90 40.66
CA GLN A 1096 -20.17 -10.85 39.66
C GLN A 1096 -19.11 -11.14 38.59
N PRO A 1097 -19.32 -10.67 37.34
CA PRO A 1097 -18.33 -10.78 36.28
C PRO A 1097 -16.94 -10.33 36.72
N PHE A 1098 -15.93 -11.12 36.41
CA PHE A 1098 -14.54 -10.76 36.58
C PHE A 1098 -14.19 -9.60 35.65
N ALA A 1099 -13.46 -8.61 36.17
CA ALA A 1099 -12.88 -7.52 35.40
C ALA A 1099 -11.39 -7.36 35.73
N PRO A 1100 -10.59 -6.79 34.80
CA PRO A 1100 -9.15 -6.67 34.95
C PRO A 1100 -8.72 -5.98 36.24
N SER A 1101 -7.51 -6.32 36.72
CA SER A 1101 -7.03 -5.82 37.99
C SER A 1101 -6.75 -4.31 37.98
N VAL A 1102 -7.10 -3.64 39.08
CA VAL A 1102 -6.91 -2.20 39.29
C VAL A 1102 -5.71 -1.94 40.21
N THR A 1103 -4.84 -0.98 39.86
CA THR A 1103 -3.60 -0.70 40.62
C THR A 1103 -3.64 0.62 41.40
N GLY A 1104 -3.39 0.57 42.71
CA GLY A 1104 -3.28 1.74 43.60
C GLY A 1104 -1.87 1.97 44.16
N THR A 1105 -1.72 3.00 45.01
CA THR A 1105 -0.44 3.35 45.66
C THR A 1105 -0.52 3.31 47.17
N LEU A 1106 0.53 2.81 47.83
CA LEU A 1106 0.60 2.73 49.29
C LEU A 1106 1.35 3.93 49.91
N GLN A 1107 0.82 4.45 51.01
CA GLN A 1107 1.45 5.40 51.91
C GLN A 1107 1.54 4.77 53.32
N TYR A 1108 2.75 4.58 53.82
CA TYR A 1108 2.98 4.03 55.16
C TYR A 1108 3.02 5.15 56.19
N ASN A 1109 2.44 4.91 57.37
CA ASN A 1109 2.52 5.83 58.50
C ASN A 1109 3.01 5.11 59.76
N PRO A 1110 4.27 5.32 60.18
CA PRO A 1110 5.30 6.16 59.55
C PRO A 1110 5.90 5.52 58.28
N SER A 1111 6.36 6.36 57.33
CA SER A 1111 7.04 5.93 56.09
C SER A 1111 8.43 5.32 56.31
N ARG A 1112 8.94 5.44 57.55
CA ARG A 1112 10.18 4.87 58.04
C ARG A 1112 9.90 4.19 59.38
N ILE A 1113 10.22 2.90 59.49
CA ILE A 1113 9.97 2.14 60.72
C ILE A 1113 11.26 2.10 61.54
N VAL A 1114 11.29 2.86 62.65
CA VAL A 1114 12.37 2.86 63.65
C VAL A 1114 11.73 2.52 65.00
N PHE A 1115 12.16 1.44 65.66
CA PHE A 1115 11.57 1.03 66.94
C PHE A 1115 12.37 1.58 68.13
N GLN A 1116 11.70 2.33 69.00
CA GLN A 1116 12.09 2.44 70.43
C GLN A 1116 11.33 1.42 71.30
N HIS A 1117 10.12 1.02 70.87
CA HIS A 1117 9.29 -0.07 71.41
C HIS A 1117 8.57 -0.79 70.24
N LYS A 1118 8.16 -2.06 70.38
CA LYS A 1118 7.48 -2.82 69.30
C LYS A 1118 6.04 -2.33 69.10
N PRO A 1119 5.67 -1.73 67.95
CA PRO A 1119 4.30 -1.31 67.69
C PRO A 1119 3.41 -2.54 67.46
N LYS A 1120 2.12 -2.39 67.81
CA LYS A 1120 1.14 -3.47 67.71
C LYS A 1120 0.72 -3.76 66.25
N TYR A 1121 0.70 -2.74 65.38
CA TYR A 1121 0.23 -2.85 64.00
C TYR A 1121 1.15 -2.11 63.01
N LEU A 1122 1.25 -2.63 61.79
CA LEU A 1122 1.69 -1.89 60.61
C LEU A 1122 0.46 -1.21 59.99
N THR A 1123 0.44 0.12 59.95
CA THR A 1123 -0.66 0.89 59.35
C THR A 1123 -0.29 1.36 57.95
N ILE A 1124 -1.12 1.03 56.97
CA ILE A 1124 -0.94 1.34 55.56
C ILE A 1124 -2.17 2.13 55.10
N VAL A 1125 -1.95 3.29 54.49
CA VAL A 1125 -2.97 4.04 53.78
C VAL A 1125 -2.83 3.72 52.29
N ILE A 1126 -3.91 3.31 51.67
CA ILE A 1126 -4.00 2.92 50.28
C ILE A 1126 -4.77 4.03 49.57
N LYS A 1127 -4.14 4.65 48.58
CA LYS A 1127 -4.81 5.62 47.72
C LYS A 1127 -5.41 4.89 46.53
N MET A 1128 -6.73 5.02 46.37
CA MET A 1128 -7.46 4.39 45.26
C MET A 1128 -7.16 5.14 43.95
N PRO A 1129 -6.99 4.44 42.82
CA PRO A 1129 -6.86 5.07 41.51
C PRO A 1129 -8.19 5.69 41.05
N SER A 1130 -8.12 6.53 40.01
CA SER A 1130 -9.30 7.16 39.42
C SER A 1130 -10.31 6.09 38.97
N GLY A 1131 -11.60 6.27 39.30
CA GLY A 1131 -12.66 5.31 38.99
C GLY A 1131 -12.90 4.20 40.04
N ALA A 1132 -12.00 4.01 41.01
CA ALA A 1132 -12.18 3.04 42.10
C ALA A 1132 -12.57 3.73 43.42
N ASN A 1133 -13.57 3.19 44.11
CA ASN A 1133 -14.03 3.71 45.41
C ASN A 1133 -13.61 2.78 46.55
N ALA A 1134 -13.01 3.36 47.60
CA ALA A 1134 -12.60 2.67 48.82
C ALA A 1134 -13.74 1.93 49.53
N THR A 1135 -14.99 2.36 49.37
CA THR A 1135 -16.18 1.69 49.93
C THR A 1135 -16.44 0.32 49.33
N ASN A 1136 -15.95 0.09 48.12
CA ASN A 1136 -16.15 -1.16 47.37
C ASN A 1136 -15.04 -2.18 47.67
N VAL A 1137 -14.03 -1.81 48.48
CA VAL A 1137 -12.96 -2.73 48.87
C VAL A 1137 -13.49 -3.76 49.86
N VAL A 1138 -13.33 -5.02 49.51
CA VAL A 1138 -13.73 -6.16 50.31
C VAL A 1138 -12.72 -6.39 51.43
N ALA A 1139 -13.03 -5.96 52.65
CA ALA A 1139 -12.07 -5.95 53.75
C ALA A 1139 -11.52 -7.35 54.12
N SER A 1140 -12.31 -8.41 53.98
CA SER A 1140 -11.92 -9.81 54.24
C SER A 1140 -10.87 -10.35 53.26
N SER A 1141 -10.82 -9.78 52.05
CA SER A 1141 -9.89 -10.17 50.98
C SER A 1141 -8.49 -9.56 51.15
N LEU A 1142 -8.32 -8.52 51.98
CA LEU A 1142 -7.06 -7.79 52.13
C LEU A 1142 -5.90 -8.70 52.59
N ARG A 1143 -4.82 -8.72 51.81
CA ARG A 1143 -3.58 -9.43 52.14
C ARG A 1143 -2.37 -8.53 51.94
N LEU A 1144 -1.41 -8.65 52.84
CA LEU A 1144 -0.06 -8.10 52.68
C LEU A 1144 0.87 -9.19 52.15
N ASN A 1145 1.51 -8.93 51.00
CA ASN A 1145 2.24 -9.89 50.17
C ASN A 1145 1.50 -11.23 50.04
N ASP A 1146 0.20 -11.16 49.73
CA ASP A 1146 -0.70 -12.30 49.50
C ASP A 1146 -0.90 -13.29 50.66
N THR A 1147 -0.22 -13.08 51.79
CA THR A 1147 -0.10 -14.08 52.85
C THR A 1147 -0.60 -13.59 54.21
N VAL A 1148 -0.36 -12.32 54.54
CA VAL A 1148 -0.70 -11.78 55.87
C VAL A 1148 -2.06 -11.08 55.84
N SER A 1149 -3.04 -11.64 56.54
CA SER A 1149 -4.36 -11.03 56.72
C SER A 1149 -4.32 -9.80 57.65
N MET A 1150 -5.29 -8.91 57.46
CA MET A 1150 -5.53 -7.74 58.31
C MET A 1150 -5.78 -8.13 59.78
N ALA A 1151 -5.53 -7.19 60.70
CA ALA A 1151 -5.88 -7.33 62.12
C ALA A 1151 -7.41 -7.39 62.32
N SER A 1152 -7.85 -7.94 63.46
CA SER A 1152 -9.26 -7.98 63.83
C SER A 1152 -9.74 -6.69 64.52
N GLY A 1153 -11.01 -6.34 64.33
CA GLY A 1153 -11.71 -5.24 64.99
C GLY A 1153 -11.97 -4.01 64.10
N PRO A 1154 -12.90 -3.11 64.50
CA PRO A 1154 -13.39 -2.00 63.67
C PRO A 1154 -12.35 -0.93 63.36
N ALA A 1155 -11.22 -0.91 64.08
CA ALA A 1155 -10.12 0.01 63.81
C ALA A 1155 -9.05 -0.55 62.85
N ALA A 1156 -9.28 -1.76 62.29
CA ALA A 1156 -8.33 -2.43 61.41
C ALA A 1156 -8.51 -2.05 59.93
N PHE A 1157 -9.73 -1.69 59.51
CA PHE A 1157 -10.07 -1.19 58.18
C PHE A 1157 -10.89 0.09 58.33
N GLN A 1158 -10.50 1.16 57.64
CA GLN A 1158 -11.23 2.42 57.64
C GLN A 1158 -11.20 3.06 56.26
N VAL A 1159 -12.37 3.44 55.76
CA VAL A 1159 -12.49 4.30 54.58
C VAL A 1159 -12.31 5.74 55.04
N ILE A 1160 -11.39 6.47 54.43
CA ILE A 1160 -11.04 7.84 54.79
C ILE A 1160 -11.04 8.73 53.54
N ASN A 1161 -10.88 10.05 53.75
CA ASN A 1161 -10.80 11.05 52.70
C ASN A 1161 -11.94 10.97 51.67
N GLY A 1162 -13.19 10.82 52.15
CA GLY A 1162 -14.38 10.80 51.31
C GLY A 1162 -14.49 9.61 50.35
N GLY A 1163 -13.87 8.46 50.66
CA GLY A 1163 -13.91 7.26 49.81
C GLY A 1163 -12.74 7.14 48.82
N ARG A 1164 -11.77 8.05 48.88
CA ARG A 1164 -10.59 8.04 48.00
C ARG A 1164 -9.41 7.26 48.57
N GLU A 1165 -9.44 6.96 49.87
CA GLU A 1165 -8.35 6.29 50.58
C GLU A 1165 -8.89 5.24 51.56
N VAL A 1166 -8.14 4.15 51.72
CA VAL A 1166 -8.39 3.10 52.73
C VAL A 1166 -7.21 3.03 53.69
N MET A 1167 -7.45 3.13 54.99
CA MET A 1167 -6.46 2.79 56.01
C MET A 1167 -6.65 1.35 56.49
N VAL A 1168 -5.59 0.55 56.40
CA VAL A 1168 -5.55 -0.87 56.77
C VAL A 1168 -4.45 -1.13 57.81
N ARG A 1169 -4.74 -1.96 58.81
CA ARG A 1169 -3.78 -2.37 59.85
C ARG A 1169 -3.48 -3.86 59.80
N PHE A 1170 -2.20 -4.21 59.66
CA PHE A 1170 -1.72 -5.58 59.73
C PHE A 1170 -1.05 -5.86 61.08
N PRO A 1171 -1.20 -7.06 61.68
CA PRO A 1171 -0.52 -7.41 62.93
C PRO A 1171 0.98 -7.33 62.75
N MET A 1172 1.65 -6.49 63.56
CA MET A 1172 3.09 -6.25 63.38
C MET A 1172 3.92 -7.52 63.55
N SER A 1173 3.48 -8.44 64.42
CA SER A 1173 4.12 -9.74 64.64
C SER A 1173 4.17 -10.62 63.38
N LYS A 1174 3.15 -10.53 62.51
CA LYS A 1174 3.10 -11.27 61.24
C LYS A 1174 3.80 -10.51 60.11
N ALA A 1175 3.61 -9.19 60.04
CA ALA A 1175 4.26 -8.34 59.03
C ALA A 1175 5.80 -8.36 59.15
N MET A 1176 6.35 -8.46 60.37
CA MET A 1176 7.80 -8.63 60.57
C MET A 1176 8.35 -9.93 59.99
N GLY A 1177 7.52 -10.97 59.79
CA GLY A 1177 7.93 -12.20 59.10
C GLY A 1177 8.26 -11.96 57.62
N LEU A 1178 7.68 -10.92 57.00
CA LEU A 1178 7.95 -10.50 55.62
C LEU A 1178 9.16 -9.55 55.51
N ILE A 1179 9.64 -9.04 56.65
CA ILE A 1179 10.73 -8.06 56.76
C ILE A 1179 11.81 -8.64 57.70
N PRO A 1180 12.52 -9.71 57.28
CA PRO A 1180 13.35 -10.48 58.19
C PRO A 1180 14.64 -9.78 58.62
N ARG A 1181 15.09 -8.75 57.90
CA ARG A 1181 16.38 -8.04 58.14
C ARG A 1181 16.23 -6.54 57.86
N GLN A 1182 17.27 -5.76 58.17
CA GLN A 1182 17.32 -4.34 57.84
C GLN A 1182 17.46 -4.15 56.32
N GLY A 1183 16.72 -3.20 55.76
CA GLY A 1183 16.70 -2.99 54.31
C GLY A 1183 15.49 -2.20 53.83
N SER A 1184 15.42 -1.99 52.52
CA SER A 1184 14.24 -1.48 51.84
C SER A 1184 13.46 -2.64 51.24
N TYR A 1185 12.16 -2.65 51.44
CA TYR A 1185 11.25 -3.69 50.99
C TYR A 1185 10.14 -3.07 50.15
N VAL A 1186 9.73 -3.77 49.09
CA VAL A 1186 8.49 -3.47 48.38
C VAL A 1186 7.42 -4.36 49.00
N LEU A 1187 6.40 -3.74 49.58
CA LEU A 1187 5.23 -4.47 50.07
C LEU A 1187 4.09 -4.29 49.08
N ARG A 1188 3.38 -5.39 48.85
CA ARG A 1188 2.19 -5.50 48.01
C ARG A 1188 0.99 -5.66 48.92
N VAL A 1189 -0.03 -4.84 48.77
CA VAL A 1189 -1.35 -5.11 49.34
C VAL A 1189 -2.26 -5.54 48.22
N SER A 1190 -2.83 -6.74 48.32
CA SER A 1190 -3.86 -7.24 47.43
C SER A 1190 -5.22 -7.24 48.13
N ALA A 1191 -6.29 -6.98 47.38
CA ALA A 1191 -7.67 -7.07 47.82
C ALA A 1191 -8.57 -7.36 46.61
N ASN A 1192 -9.86 -7.54 46.86
CA ASN A 1192 -10.91 -7.52 45.85
C ASN A 1192 -11.71 -6.23 46.00
N ILE A 1193 -12.17 -5.70 44.89
CA ILE A 1193 -13.15 -4.62 44.79
C ILE A 1193 -14.41 -5.20 44.19
N LEU A 1194 -15.54 -5.03 44.89
CA LEU A 1194 -16.84 -5.49 44.45
C LEU A 1194 -17.71 -4.28 44.11
N THR A 1195 -18.08 -4.12 42.84
CA THR A 1195 -19.00 -3.04 42.42
C THR A 1195 -20.43 -3.57 42.29
N ALA A 1196 -21.32 -2.80 41.69
CA ALA A 1196 -22.65 -3.32 41.35
C ALA A 1196 -22.60 -4.34 40.20
N THR A 1197 -21.53 -4.34 39.40
CA THR A 1197 -21.47 -5.08 38.13
C THR A 1197 -20.23 -5.95 37.97
N ASN A 1198 -19.18 -5.76 38.78
CA ASN A 1198 -17.89 -6.43 38.56
C ASN A 1198 -17.17 -6.81 39.86
N PHE A 1199 -16.57 -8.00 39.85
CA PHE A 1199 -15.52 -8.44 40.76
C PHE A 1199 -14.15 -8.08 40.17
N MET A 1200 -13.37 -7.25 40.86
CA MET A 1200 -12.07 -6.77 40.37
C MET A 1200 -10.96 -7.05 41.38
N PRO A 1201 -9.88 -7.75 41.01
CA PRO A 1201 -8.68 -7.80 41.83
C PRO A 1201 -8.06 -6.41 41.95
N PHE A 1202 -7.62 -6.05 43.14
CA PHE A 1202 -6.95 -4.80 43.43
C PHE A 1202 -5.55 -5.06 43.97
N VAL A 1203 -4.57 -4.32 43.46
CA VAL A 1203 -3.19 -4.40 43.91
C VAL A 1203 -2.67 -3.00 44.20
N ALA A 1204 -1.99 -2.82 45.33
CA ALA A 1204 -1.24 -1.61 45.59
C ALA A 1204 0.17 -1.94 46.05
N LEU A 1205 1.13 -1.18 45.54
CA LEU A 1205 2.55 -1.35 45.82
C LEU A 1205 3.10 -0.13 46.56
N GLY A 1206 4.10 -0.37 47.40
CA GLY A 1206 4.82 0.71 48.06
C GLY A 1206 6.14 0.27 48.67
N TYR A 1207 7.01 1.26 48.89
CA TYR A 1207 8.32 1.06 49.49
C TYR A 1207 8.28 1.39 50.97
N VAL A 1208 8.82 0.46 51.78
CA VAL A 1208 9.05 0.69 53.21
C VAL A 1208 10.53 0.45 53.53
N ARG A 1209 11.10 1.32 54.37
CA ARG A 1209 12.49 1.18 54.83
C ARG A 1209 12.53 0.80 56.31
N PHE A 1210 13.19 -0.31 56.60
CA PHE A 1210 13.43 -0.82 57.95
C PHE A 1210 14.87 -0.56 58.38
N VAL A 1211 15.06 0.09 59.53
CA VAL A 1211 16.37 0.53 60.04
C VAL A 1211 16.46 0.26 61.55
N ALA A 1212 17.64 -0.14 62.04
CA ALA A 1212 17.86 -0.36 63.47
C ALA A 1212 17.58 0.93 64.28
N GLY A 1213 16.78 0.81 65.36
CA GLY A 1213 16.77 1.79 66.44
C GLY A 1213 17.90 1.45 67.41
N GLY A 1214 18.64 2.47 67.84
CA GLY A 1214 19.66 2.36 68.90
C GLY A 1214 19.03 2.24 70.29
#